data_AF-A0A2V8T1K2-F1
#
_entry.id   AF-A0A2V8T1K2-F1
#
_cell.length_a   1.000
_cell.length_b   1.000
_cell.length_c   1.000
_cell.angle_alpha   90.00
_cell.angle_beta   90.00
_cell.angle_gamma   90.00
#
_symmetry.space_group_name_H-M   'P 1'
#
loop_
_entity.id
_entity.type
_entity.pdbx_description
1 polymer ?
#
loop_
_entity_poly.entity_id
_entity_poly.type
_entity_poly.pdbx_seq_one_letter_code
_entity_poly.pdbx_strand_id
1 'polypeptide(L)'
;MAKSVIPRQRHLLTGASLFAAAALLFFSGSTLAWLGQSLGPAPIINSQACSYDANTGRLTIKGENFQRGATVSLKAPAGQISIGSVKVKGSGKIFVNNVSEAEVRDGVDVTVTNPDGAASLTVRLIINAANEVLTQDDVKQIIAQAVAQAEASGLKATIAVVDKEGNILGIFRMTGARNDITIGGDRRCSGSNSINNPICGLDGLRLGLIPTMAPSFTDGASLAAISKAVTGAFLSSQGHSFTSRTASFIVQEHFPPAVNFQSGGPLFGVQFSQLLVCSDINARAPLGLAADPGGIALYKNGIEVGGIGVEGDGVYKLDLDPADDDQPVEELVSRAATRGFETPPAIQGDKIIVNGIRFPFVNTPMPAQIQTTPFDQLRGQVLTLGPLAPGIRGAQPSRFNVAIIDPSVPAGRVDNRFPFIAGSVLSRGEVLQILIQAARQAFITRAAIRQPENSAAEVNISVVDVDGKVLGIFSTIDAPIFGFDVCVQKARTAAFFSKASAGTELRALGMGRYVDAANKDGVKLDGSVAFSDRAQGFLERPFFPDGIDDTENGPFSVPFEDFSPFNDGLQLDLLLGAIGKFVKTGAFSSNDCTGIPSLANGIQIFPGSVPLYKNGRLVGAVGVSGDGVDQDDLISSMGSAGFEAPLDIRTDRVFVRGVRLPFVKFPRHPDR
;
A
#
# COMPACT_ATOMS: atom_id res chain seq x y z
N MET A 1 -56.37 66.96 -15.89
CA MET A 1 -56.55 68.04 -16.91
C MET A 1 -55.38 67.98 -17.90
N ALA A 2 -55.57 68.52 -19.12
CA ALA A 2 -54.63 69.00 -20.15
C ALA A 2 -53.08 68.98 -19.91
N LYS A 3 -52.18 68.89 -20.91
CA LYS A 3 -52.24 68.52 -22.38
C LYS A 3 -50.79 68.53 -22.96
N SER A 4 -50.39 67.51 -23.75
CA SER A 4 -49.30 67.54 -24.79
C SER A 4 -47.86 67.96 -24.35
N VAL A 5 -46.73 67.76 -25.05
CA VAL A 5 -46.38 67.48 -26.48
C VAL A 5 -45.23 66.42 -26.55
N ILE A 6 -45.04 65.78 -27.73
CA ILE A 6 -44.04 64.74 -28.10
C ILE A 6 -43.59 65.01 -29.56
N PRO A 7 -42.47 64.49 -30.15
CA PRO A 7 -41.37 63.63 -29.65
C PRO A 7 -40.03 64.45 -29.58
N ARG A 8 -38.76 63.97 -29.66
CA ARG A 8 -38.02 62.73 -30.05
C ARG A 8 -36.72 62.62 -29.18
N GLN A 9 -35.78 61.66 -29.28
CA GLN A 9 -35.59 60.50 -30.17
C GLN A 9 -34.75 59.36 -29.50
N ARG A 10 -35.23 58.11 -29.61
CA ARG A 10 -34.52 56.79 -29.64
C ARG A 10 -33.28 56.47 -28.76
N HIS A 11 -33.56 55.62 -27.75
CA HIS A 11 -32.86 54.35 -27.38
C HIS A 11 -31.41 54.32 -26.84
N LEU A 12 -31.32 54.43 -25.51
CA LEU A 12 -30.89 53.39 -24.54
C LEU A 12 -30.04 52.17 -24.98
N LEU A 13 -29.12 51.79 -24.08
CA LEU A 13 -28.38 50.53 -24.07
C LEU A 13 -29.15 49.39 -23.36
N THR A 14 -28.94 48.14 -23.81
CA THR A 14 -28.83 46.91 -22.98
C THR A 14 -28.01 45.89 -23.78
N GLY A 15 -27.13 45.11 -23.14
CA GLY A 15 -26.18 44.23 -23.83
C GLY A 15 -26.54 42.74 -23.80
N ALA A 16 -25.96 41.97 -24.74
CA ALA A 16 -25.96 40.50 -24.71
C ALA A 16 -24.81 39.89 -25.55
N SER A 17 -24.16 38.87 -24.97
CA SER A 17 -23.73 37.60 -25.58
C SER A 17 -22.81 37.49 -26.82
N LEU A 18 -21.67 36.81 -26.58
CA LEU A 18 -21.00 35.75 -27.38
C LEU A 18 -20.28 36.05 -28.74
N PHE A 19 -19.03 35.56 -28.79
CA PHE A 19 -18.23 35.02 -29.92
C PHE A 19 -18.35 35.56 -31.37
N ALA A 20 -17.21 36.01 -31.93
CA ALA A 20 -16.66 35.51 -33.20
C ALA A 20 -15.16 35.89 -33.35
N ALA A 21 -14.44 35.25 -34.28
CA ALA A 21 -12.97 35.24 -34.35
C ALA A 21 -12.35 36.13 -35.46
N ALA A 22 -11.02 36.30 -35.33
CA ALA A 22 -10.02 36.38 -36.41
C ALA A 22 -9.77 37.68 -37.21
N ALA A 23 -8.63 38.31 -36.85
CA ALA A 23 -7.46 38.53 -37.73
C ALA A 23 -7.28 39.84 -38.54
N LEU A 24 -5.99 40.07 -38.86
CA LEU A 24 -5.37 41.15 -39.66
C LEU A 24 -5.41 42.59 -39.08
N LEU A 25 -4.39 43.43 -39.25
CA LEU A 25 -2.92 43.25 -39.29
C LEU A 25 -2.24 44.64 -39.19
N PHE A 26 -0.93 44.67 -38.95
CA PHE A 26 -0.04 45.86 -38.94
C PHE A 26 -0.30 46.96 -37.88
N PHE A 27 0.58 47.00 -36.87
CA PHE A 27 1.68 47.96 -36.91
C PHE A 27 2.98 47.27 -36.47
N SER A 28 4.14 47.79 -36.90
CA SER A 28 5.43 47.11 -36.85
C SER A 28 6.47 47.87 -36.04
N GLY A 29 7.47 47.16 -35.50
CA GLY A 29 8.73 47.76 -35.05
C GLY A 29 9.20 47.40 -33.64
N SER A 30 10.11 46.43 -33.56
CA SER A 30 11.29 46.48 -32.67
C SER A 30 11.11 46.63 -31.14
N THR A 31 10.67 45.57 -30.47
CA THR A 31 11.38 44.98 -29.28
C THR A 31 10.83 43.59 -28.91
N LEU A 32 10.79 42.65 -29.87
CA LEU A 32 10.46 41.25 -29.63
C LEU A 32 11.67 40.35 -29.95
N ALA A 33 12.57 40.24 -28.97
CA ALA A 33 13.80 39.44 -29.07
C ALA A 33 14.03 38.49 -27.88
N TRP A 34 13.06 38.35 -26.97
CA TRP A 34 13.14 37.46 -25.80
C TRP A 34 11.83 36.70 -25.49
N LEU A 35 11.06 36.34 -26.53
CA LEU A 35 9.91 35.44 -26.44
C LEU A 35 9.92 34.46 -27.61
N GLY A 36 11.04 33.76 -27.77
CA GLY A 36 11.31 32.91 -28.94
C GLY A 36 12.38 31.83 -28.75
N GLN A 37 12.81 31.56 -27.52
CA GLN A 37 13.52 30.30 -27.24
C GLN A 37 12.46 29.20 -27.08
N SER A 38 12.52 28.21 -27.97
CA SER A 38 11.95 26.90 -27.66
C SER A 38 12.74 26.36 -26.48
N LEU A 39 12.13 26.33 -25.29
CA LEU A 39 12.63 25.53 -24.18
C LEU A 39 12.86 24.11 -24.69
N GLY A 40 13.99 23.51 -24.34
CA GLY A 40 14.21 22.09 -24.59
C GLY A 40 13.22 21.25 -23.77
N PRO A 41 13.08 19.94 -24.07
CA PRO A 41 12.44 19.04 -23.13
C PRO A 41 13.15 19.17 -21.77
N ALA A 42 12.37 19.26 -20.69
CA ALA A 42 12.91 19.48 -19.35
C ALA A 42 13.88 18.35 -18.96
N PRO A 43 14.94 18.65 -18.19
CA PRO A 43 15.87 17.63 -17.72
C PRO A 43 15.13 16.67 -16.77
N ILE A 44 15.28 15.36 -17.00
CA ILE A 44 14.60 14.32 -16.22
C ILE A 44 15.65 13.60 -15.37
N ILE A 45 15.39 13.39 -14.08
CA ILE A 45 16.26 12.63 -13.18
C ILE A 45 15.70 11.22 -13.03
N ASN A 46 16.51 10.19 -13.30
CA ASN A 46 16.20 8.80 -12.95
C ASN A 46 16.93 8.46 -11.65
N SER A 47 16.19 8.45 -10.54
CA SER A 47 16.73 8.35 -9.17
C SER A 47 17.51 7.05 -8.92
N GLN A 48 16.94 5.89 -9.23
CA GLN A 48 17.63 4.61 -9.06
C GLN A 48 18.82 4.42 -10.02
N ALA A 49 18.80 5.10 -11.17
CA ALA A 49 19.96 5.13 -12.04
C ALA A 49 21.05 6.10 -11.52
N CYS A 50 20.79 6.96 -10.54
CA CYS A 50 21.84 7.74 -9.88
C CYS A 50 22.70 6.85 -8.97
N SER A 51 23.90 7.30 -8.62
CA SER A 51 24.81 6.54 -7.74
C SER A 51 25.86 7.46 -7.12
N TYR A 52 26.23 7.20 -5.87
CA TYR A 52 27.35 7.87 -5.20
C TYR A 52 28.55 6.94 -5.08
N ASP A 53 29.74 7.54 -5.03
CA ASP A 53 31.01 6.88 -4.85
C ASP A 53 31.74 7.56 -3.68
N ALA A 54 31.61 6.96 -2.49
CA ALA A 54 32.17 7.47 -1.24
C ALA A 54 33.69 7.69 -1.31
N ASN A 55 34.40 6.82 -2.03
CA ASN A 55 35.85 6.91 -2.21
C ASN A 55 36.28 8.15 -3.01
N THR A 56 35.38 8.76 -3.78
CA THR A 56 35.68 9.94 -4.62
C THR A 56 34.79 11.15 -4.33
N GLY A 57 33.91 11.10 -3.32
CA GLY A 57 33.00 12.20 -2.96
C GLY A 57 32.10 12.62 -4.13
N ARG A 58 31.65 11.66 -4.94
CA ARG A 58 31.09 11.93 -6.27
C ARG A 58 29.69 11.35 -6.44
N LEU A 59 28.73 12.24 -6.61
CA LEU A 59 27.36 11.90 -7.01
C LEU A 59 27.26 11.89 -8.54
N THR A 60 26.92 10.72 -9.09
CA THR A 60 26.51 10.56 -10.49
C THR A 60 25.00 10.66 -10.59
N ILE A 61 24.51 11.72 -11.23
CA ILE A 61 23.10 11.84 -11.62
C ILE A 61 22.95 11.22 -13.02
N LYS A 62 21.97 10.34 -13.20
CA LYS A 62 21.56 9.80 -14.51
C LYS A 62 20.12 10.20 -14.82
N GLY A 63 19.77 10.19 -16.10
CA GLY A 63 18.47 10.71 -16.54
C GLY A 63 18.46 11.04 -18.03
N GLU A 64 17.74 12.08 -18.42
CA GLU A 64 17.55 12.49 -19.82
C GLU A 64 17.50 14.02 -19.97
N ASN A 65 17.65 14.50 -21.21
CA ASN A 65 17.56 15.91 -21.63
C ASN A 65 18.51 16.90 -20.93
N PHE A 66 19.61 16.44 -20.32
CA PHE A 66 20.63 17.30 -19.71
C PHE A 66 21.43 18.08 -20.77
N GLN A 67 21.42 19.40 -20.67
CA GLN A 67 22.14 20.28 -21.59
C GLN A 67 23.55 20.61 -21.09
N ARG A 68 24.49 20.89 -22.02
CA ARG A 68 25.87 21.25 -21.68
C ARG A 68 25.89 22.60 -20.93
N GLY A 69 26.19 22.54 -19.63
CA GLY A 69 26.18 23.72 -18.74
C GLY A 69 25.04 23.70 -17.72
N ALA A 70 24.20 22.66 -17.71
CA ALA A 70 23.19 22.49 -16.68
C ALA A 70 23.78 22.53 -15.26
N THR A 71 23.09 23.21 -14.36
CA THR A 71 23.40 23.32 -12.93
C THR A 71 22.66 22.24 -12.14
N VAL A 72 23.10 22.03 -10.89
CA VAL A 72 22.45 21.10 -9.96
C VAL A 72 22.24 21.82 -8.63
N SER A 73 21.05 21.69 -8.07
CA SER A 73 20.78 21.96 -6.66
C SER A 73 20.75 20.64 -5.89
N LEU A 74 21.42 20.60 -4.74
CA LEU A 74 21.37 19.49 -3.77
C LEU A 74 20.91 20.03 -2.42
N LYS A 75 19.92 19.39 -1.80
CA LYS A 75 19.41 19.77 -0.47
C LYS A 75 19.22 18.53 0.41
N ALA A 76 19.96 18.48 1.52
CA ALA A 76 19.78 17.51 2.59
C ALA A 76 18.61 17.92 3.51
N PRO A 77 18.10 17.03 4.38
CA PRO A 77 17.21 17.41 5.48
C PRO A 77 17.78 18.53 6.36
N ALA A 78 19.11 18.58 6.53
CA ALA A 78 19.81 19.60 7.31
C ALA A 78 19.99 20.96 6.59
N GLY A 79 19.71 21.06 5.29
CA GLY A 79 19.89 22.31 4.52
C GLY A 79 20.44 22.09 3.11
N GLN A 80 20.81 23.18 2.43
CA GLN A 80 21.42 23.12 1.10
C GLN A 80 22.87 22.63 1.18
N ILE A 81 23.21 21.63 0.36
CA ILE A 81 24.56 21.02 0.34
C ILE A 81 25.51 21.91 -0.46
N SER A 82 26.73 22.09 0.04
CA SER A 82 27.80 22.77 -0.69
C SER A 82 28.44 21.83 -1.71
N ILE A 83 28.24 22.07 -3.00
CA ILE A 83 28.74 21.20 -4.08
C ILE A 83 29.99 21.74 -4.76
N GLY A 84 30.90 20.84 -5.15
CA GLY A 84 32.00 21.14 -6.06
C GLY A 84 31.59 21.10 -7.54
N SER A 85 32.55 20.84 -8.43
CA SER A 85 32.33 21.01 -9.88
C SER A 85 31.23 20.09 -10.43
N VAL A 86 30.25 20.67 -11.12
CA VAL A 86 29.25 19.95 -11.93
C VAL A 86 29.80 19.70 -13.33
N LYS A 87 29.73 18.46 -13.82
CA LYS A 87 30.27 18.03 -15.12
C LYS A 87 29.23 17.21 -15.89
N VAL A 88 28.52 17.84 -16.82
CA VAL A 88 27.57 17.18 -17.74
C VAL A 88 28.33 16.26 -18.71
N LYS A 89 27.79 15.07 -18.97
CA LYS A 89 28.40 13.97 -19.75
C LYS A 89 27.40 13.40 -20.76
N GLY A 90 27.05 14.22 -21.75
CA GLY A 90 25.98 13.94 -22.69
C GLY A 90 24.60 14.18 -22.06
N SER A 91 23.54 13.88 -22.81
CA SER A 91 22.15 14.20 -22.44
C SER A 91 21.58 13.41 -21.26
N GLY A 92 22.26 12.37 -20.77
CA GLY A 92 21.71 11.49 -19.72
C GLY A 92 22.62 11.23 -18.53
N LYS A 93 23.68 12.03 -18.31
CA LYS A 93 24.58 11.89 -17.17
C LYS A 93 25.19 13.21 -16.71
N ILE A 94 25.26 13.44 -15.40
CA ILE A 94 25.98 14.54 -14.76
C ILE A 94 26.83 13.95 -13.61
N PHE A 95 28.06 14.42 -13.45
CA PHE A 95 28.85 14.19 -12.24
C PHE A 95 28.89 15.46 -11.39
N VAL A 96 28.41 15.38 -10.15
CA VAL A 96 28.66 16.36 -9.09
C VAL A 96 29.79 15.79 -8.23
N ASN A 97 30.80 16.60 -7.95
CA ASN A 97 32.03 16.16 -7.28
C ASN A 97 32.22 16.98 -5.99
N ASN A 98 32.96 16.46 -5.02
CA ASN A 98 33.14 17.05 -3.68
C ASN A 98 31.79 17.21 -2.94
N VAL A 99 31.00 16.14 -2.91
CA VAL A 99 29.78 16.01 -2.09
C VAL A 99 30.13 15.12 -0.91
N SER A 100 29.80 15.50 0.33
CA SER A 100 30.11 14.68 1.50
C SER A 100 29.12 13.52 1.66
N GLU A 101 29.62 12.35 2.07
CA GLU A 101 28.79 11.17 2.35
C GLU A 101 27.78 11.46 3.47
N ALA A 102 28.23 12.13 4.53
CA ALA A 102 27.38 12.51 5.66
C ALA A 102 26.26 13.51 5.29
N GLU A 103 26.39 14.24 4.18
CA GLU A 103 25.35 15.16 3.71
C GLU A 103 24.30 14.46 2.81
N VAL A 104 24.59 13.27 2.27
CA VAL A 104 23.70 12.56 1.33
C VAL A 104 23.18 11.20 1.81
N ARG A 105 23.81 10.60 2.84
CA ARG A 105 23.43 9.30 3.44
C ARG A 105 21.94 9.23 3.78
N ASP A 106 21.40 10.31 4.36
CA ASP A 106 20.00 10.38 4.82
C ASP A 106 19.03 10.78 3.68
N GLY A 107 19.50 10.71 2.44
CA GLY A 107 18.82 11.11 1.21
C GLY A 107 18.96 12.60 0.90
N VAL A 108 19.11 12.93 -0.38
CA VAL A 108 19.28 14.31 -0.87
C VAL A 108 18.23 14.65 -1.94
N ASP A 109 17.53 15.76 -1.77
CA ASP A 109 16.65 16.33 -2.80
C ASP A 109 17.50 16.96 -3.91
N VAL A 110 17.24 16.57 -5.16
CA VAL A 110 18.04 16.96 -6.32
C VAL A 110 17.18 17.60 -7.41
N THR A 111 17.63 18.75 -7.91
CA THR A 111 17.04 19.46 -9.05
C THR A 111 18.13 19.76 -10.06
N VAL A 112 17.91 19.43 -11.34
CA VAL A 112 18.79 19.82 -12.46
C VAL A 112 18.15 20.98 -13.21
N THR A 113 18.90 22.03 -13.54
CA THR A 113 18.41 23.15 -14.35
C THR A 113 19.28 23.36 -15.57
N ASN A 114 18.69 23.27 -16.77
CA ASN A 114 19.36 23.49 -18.04
C ASN A 114 19.65 24.99 -18.29
N PRO A 115 20.62 25.35 -19.16
CA PRO A 115 20.95 26.76 -19.47
C PRO A 115 19.84 27.57 -20.16
N ASP A 116 18.83 26.91 -20.73
CA ASP A 116 17.61 27.53 -21.26
C ASP A 116 16.58 27.88 -20.16
N GLY A 117 16.85 27.52 -18.91
CA GLY A 117 15.97 27.72 -17.76
C GLY A 117 15.00 26.55 -17.50
N ALA A 118 15.01 25.49 -18.31
CA ALA A 118 14.18 24.32 -18.05
C ALA A 118 14.72 23.54 -16.83
N ALA A 119 13.93 23.47 -15.76
CA ALA A 119 14.26 22.74 -14.54
C ALA A 119 13.59 21.36 -14.50
N SER A 120 14.24 20.41 -13.83
CA SER A 120 13.66 19.12 -13.50
C SER A 120 12.63 19.28 -12.38
N LEU A 121 11.78 18.28 -12.21
CA LEU A 121 11.16 18.06 -10.90
C LEU A 121 12.25 17.78 -9.86
N THR A 122 12.05 18.21 -8.62
CA THR A 122 12.92 17.84 -7.50
C THR A 122 12.68 16.38 -7.14
N VAL A 123 13.73 15.57 -7.22
CA VAL A 123 13.70 14.12 -6.96
C VAL A 123 14.65 13.80 -5.81
N ARG A 124 14.15 13.10 -4.78
CA ARG A 124 14.99 12.64 -3.68
C ARG A 124 15.82 11.44 -4.13
N LEU A 125 17.13 11.58 -4.10
CA LEU A 125 18.08 10.48 -4.25
C LEU A 125 18.37 9.92 -2.86
N ILE A 126 17.86 8.72 -2.59
CA ILE A 126 18.33 7.93 -1.44
C ILE A 126 19.66 7.31 -1.87
N ILE A 127 20.73 7.78 -1.24
CA ILE A 127 22.09 7.47 -1.66
C ILE A 127 22.59 6.25 -0.90
N ASN A 128 22.31 5.08 -1.47
CA ASN A 128 22.79 3.81 -0.96
C ASN A 128 23.31 2.91 -2.10
N ALA A 129 24.14 1.94 -1.75
CA ALA A 129 24.67 0.98 -2.71
C ALA A 129 23.52 0.17 -3.33
N ALA A 130 23.43 0.16 -4.66
CA ALA A 130 22.29 -0.40 -5.41
C ALA A 130 22.17 -1.94 -5.40
N ASN A 131 22.72 -2.60 -4.37
CA ASN A 131 22.71 -4.05 -4.17
C ASN A 131 22.62 -4.44 -2.68
N GLU A 132 22.23 -3.55 -1.76
CA GLU A 132 21.99 -3.95 -0.37
C GLU A 132 20.80 -4.89 -0.28
N VAL A 133 21.07 -6.16 0.02
CA VAL A 133 20.10 -7.25 0.16
C VAL A 133 20.57 -8.23 1.23
N LEU A 134 19.66 -9.06 1.74
CA LEU A 134 19.99 -10.17 2.63
C LEU A 134 20.72 -11.28 1.86
N THR A 135 21.97 -11.55 2.20
CA THR A 135 22.71 -12.73 1.75
C THR A 135 22.28 -13.99 2.52
N GLN A 136 22.73 -15.16 2.08
CA GLN A 136 22.46 -16.42 2.81
C GLN A 136 23.04 -16.38 4.24
N ASP A 137 24.18 -15.73 4.45
CA ASP A 137 24.83 -15.63 5.76
C ASP A 137 24.20 -14.57 6.66
N ASP A 138 23.67 -13.46 6.10
CA ASP A 138 22.81 -12.52 6.84
C ASP A 138 21.60 -13.27 7.43
N VAL A 139 20.93 -14.10 6.63
CA VAL A 139 19.75 -14.91 7.05
C VAL A 139 20.14 -15.93 8.11
N LYS A 140 21.30 -16.61 7.98
CA LYS A 140 21.85 -17.49 9.02
C LYS A 140 22.10 -16.73 10.33
N GLN A 141 22.68 -15.53 10.27
CA GLN A 141 22.94 -14.68 11.43
C GLN A 141 21.65 -14.27 12.14
N ILE A 142 20.66 -13.77 11.40
CA ILE A 142 19.35 -13.35 11.94
C ILE A 142 18.68 -14.51 12.67
N ILE A 143 18.64 -15.71 12.07
CA ILE A 143 18.05 -16.89 12.72
C ILE A 143 18.87 -17.31 13.96
N ALA A 144 20.21 -17.27 13.92
CA ALA A 144 21.04 -17.60 15.07
C ALA A 144 20.87 -16.62 16.25
N GLN A 145 20.66 -15.33 15.97
CA GLN A 145 20.31 -14.32 16.98
C GLN A 145 18.92 -14.59 17.58
N ALA A 146 17.92 -14.88 16.75
CA ALA A 146 16.57 -15.24 17.20
C ALA A 146 16.58 -16.48 18.10
N VAL A 147 17.23 -17.56 17.67
CA VAL A 147 17.32 -18.80 18.45
C VAL A 147 18.04 -18.56 19.78
N ALA A 148 19.13 -17.79 19.82
CA ALA A 148 19.84 -17.46 21.05
C ALA A 148 18.96 -16.68 22.06
N GLN A 149 18.15 -15.72 21.60
CA GLN A 149 17.19 -15.03 22.47
C GLN A 149 16.03 -15.94 22.90
N ALA A 150 15.51 -16.78 22.00
CA ALA A 150 14.42 -17.70 22.32
C ALA A 150 14.86 -18.73 23.37
N GLU A 151 16.09 -19.27 23.27
CA GLU A 151 16.64 -20.17 24.30
C GLU A 151 16.84 -19.46 25.64
N ALA A 152 17.31 -18.20 25.65
CA ALA A 152 17.44 -17.41 26.88
C ALA A 152 16.09 -17.05 27.52
N SER A 153 15.05 -16.80 26.72
CA SER A 153 13.68 -16.54 27.19
C SER A 153 12.86 -17.81 27.46
N GLY A 154 13.44 -19.00 27.27
CA GLY A 154 12.76 -20.30 27.44
C GLY A 154 11.79 -20.70 26.32
N LEU A 155 11.53 -19.82 25.34
CA LEU A 155 10.64 -20.06 24.22
C LEU A 155 11.18 -21.16 23.28
N LYS A 156 10.27 -21.89 22.63
CA LYS A 156 10.58 -22.83 21.54
C LYS A 156 9.75 -22.45 20.32
N ALA A 157 10.38 -21.71 19.40
CA ALA A 157 9.72 -21.06 18.28
C ALA A 157 10.05 -21.68 16.91
N THR A 158 9.20 -21.32 15.94
CA THR A 158 9.49 -21.30 14.50
C THR A 158 9.82 -19.84 14.13
N ILE A 159 10.91 -19.64 13.39
CA ILE A 159 11.39 -18.33 12.93
C ILE A 159 11.38 -18.32 11.41
N ALA A 160 10.88 -17.26 10.80
CA ALA A 160 10.89 -17.04 9.36
C ALA A 160 11.56 -15.71 9.01
N VAL A 161 12.30 -15.69 7.89
CA VAL A 161 12.94 -14.49 7.33
C VAL A 161 12.55 -14.37 5.86
N VAL A 162 12.21 -13.16 5.42
CA VAL A 162 11.82 -12.82 4.04
C VAL A 162 12.66 -11.65 3.50
N ASP A 163 12.79 -11.53 2.17
CA ASP A 163 13.27 -10.28 1.55
C ASP A 163 12.14 -9.23 1.42
N LYS A 164 12.50 -8.01 0.99
CA LYS A 164 11.57 -6.87 0.79
C LYS A 164 10.35 -7.21 -0.09
N GLU A 165 10.47 -8.17 -1.02
CA GLU A 165 9.35 -8.62 -1.87
C GLU A 165 8.58 -9.84 -1.31
N GLY A 166 8.88 -10.24 -0.07
CA GLY A 166 8.21 -11.34 0.60
C GLY A 166 8.63 -12.72 0.07
N ASN A 167 9.75 -12.83 -0.65
CA ASN A 167 10.31 -14.14 -0.96
C ASN A 167 10.89 -14.73 0.33
N ILE A 168 10.45 -15.93 0.70
CA ILE A 168 10.93 -16.60 1.92
C ILE A 168 12.41 -16.96 1.75
N LEU A 169 13.25 -16.50 2.66
CA LEU A 169 14.71 -16.73 2.63
C LEU A 169 15.15 -17.85 3.55
N GLY A 170 14.40 -18.08 4.62
CA GLY A 170 14.61 -19.19 5.53
C GLY A 170 13.45 -19.37 6.50
N ILE A 171 13.20 -20.62 6.87
CA ILE A 171 12.28 -21.00 7.95
C ILE A 171 13.06 -21.99 8.83
N PHE A 172 13.12 -21.74 10.13
CA PHE A 172 13.81 -22.61 11.10
C PHE A 172 12.91 -22.90 12.29
N ARG A 173 12.73 -24.18 12.63
CA ARG A 173 12.02 -24.61 13.82
C ARG A 173 12.99 -25.13 14.87
N MET A 174 12.94 -24.57 16.08
CA MET A 174 13.71 -25.06 17.22
C MET A 174 13.24 -26.46 17.66
N THR A 175 14.14 -27.28 18.20
CA THR A 175 13.78 -28.60 18.74
C THR A 175 12.76 -28.47 19.86
N GLY A 176 11.60 -29.12 19.71
CA GLY A 176 10.51 -29.09 20.68
C GLY A 176 9.58 -27.87 20.57
N ALA A 177 9.76 -27.01 19.58
CA ALA A 177 8.80 -25.97 19.25
C ALA A 177 7.50 -26.56 18.70
N ARG A 178 6.38 -25.87 18.93
CA ARG A 178 5.07 -26.26 18.41
C ARG A 178 4.99 -26.07 16.89
N ASN A 179 4.04 -26.78 16.27
CA ASN A 179 3.77 -26.74 14.84
C ASN A 179 2.37 -26.18 14.52
N ASP A 180 1.55 -25.90 15.54
CA ASP A 180 0.17 -25.46 15.40
C ASP A 180 -0.08 -24.08 16.03
N ILE A 181 -1.11 -23.41 15.51
CA ILE A 181 -1.65 -22.15 16.03
C ILE A 181 -3.17 -22.26 16.19
N THR A 182 -3.77 -21.39 16.99
CA THR A 182 -5.17 -20.97 16.86
C THR A 182 -5.21 -19.55 16.30
N ILE A 183 -6.05 -19.28 15.30
CA ILE A 183 -6.34 -17.92 14.84
C ILE A 183 -7.41 -17.31 15.74
N GLY A 184 -7.19 -16.08 16.21
CA GLY A 184 -8.02 -15.42 17.22
C GLY A 184 -7.84 -16.01 18.62
N GLY A 185 -8.32 -15.29 19.64
CA GLY A 185 -8.14 -15.68 21.05
C GLY A 185 -9.08 -14.99 22.05
N ASP A 186 -9.37 -13.70 21.84
CA ASP A 186 -9.91 -12.84 22.90
C ASP A 186 -11.32 -12.26 22.59
N ARG A 187 -12.14 -12.97 21.79
CA ARG A 187 -13.53 -12.61 21.44
C ARG A 187 -14.48 -13.82 21.52
N ARG A 188 -15.80 -13.59 21.43
CA ARG A 188 -16.90 -14.59 21.55
C ARG A 188 -16.60 -15.95 20.94
N CYS A 189 -15.99 -15.95 19.76
CA CYS A 189 -15.73 -17.13 18.95
C CYS A 189 -14.54 -18.00 19.40
N SER A 190 -13.60 -17.49 20.21
CA SER A 190 -12.34 -18.21 20.51
C SER A 190 -12.52 -19.54 21.27
N GLY A 191 -13.62 -19.69 22.01
CA GLY A 191 -13.99 -20.94 22.67
C GLY A 191 -14.53 -22.04 21.75
N SER A 192 -14.75 -21.76 20.46
CA SER A 192 -15.32 -22.69 19.47
C SER A 192 -14.37 -22.92 18.30
N ASN A 193 -14.05 -24.18 18.00
CA ASN A 193 -13.23 -24.53 16.83
C ASN A 193 -13.97 -24.15 15.52
N SER A 194 -13.53 -23.07 14.86
CA SER A 194 -14.31 -22.35 13.83
C SER A 194 -14.76 -23.21 12.64
N ILE A 195 -14.02 -24.29 12.35
CA ILE A 195 -14.26 -25.24 11.25
C ILE A 195 -15.72 -25.73 11.19
N ASN A 196 -16.43 -25.76 12.33
CA ASN A 196 -17.82 -26.20 12.44
C ASN A 196 -18.82 -25.08 12.81
N ASN A 197 -18.38 -23.82 13.00
CA ASN A 197 -19.24 -22.68 13.33
C ASN A 197 -19.14 -21.57 12.25
N PRO A 198 -20.06 -21.52 11.28
CA PRO A 198 -20.01 -20.56 10.17
C PRO A 198 -20.28 -19.11 10.58
N ILE A 199 -20.62 -18.84 11.84
CA ILE A 199 -20.76 -17.47 12.37
C ILE A 199 -19.38 -16.84 12.63
N CYS A 200 -18.37 -17.65 12.93
CA CYS A 200 -17.09 -17.22 13.50
C CYS A 200 -15.95 -17.01 12.51
N GLY A 201 -16.16 -17.22 11.21
CA GLY A 201 -15.11 -17.04 10.19
C GLY A 201 -13.85 -17.86 10.51
N LEU A 202 -12.73 -17.17 10.76
CA LEU A 202 -11.47 -17.79 11.16
C LEU A 202 -11.19 -17.75 12.68
N ASP A 203 -12.02 -17.09 13.50
CA ASP A 203 -11.82 -17.05 14.96
C ASP A 203 -12.04 -18.41 15.61
N GLY A 204 -11.03 -18.89 16.33
CA GLY A 204 -10.99 -20.24 16.88
C GLY A 204 -10.51 -21.30 15.87
N LEU A 205 -10.04 -20.91 14.68
CA LEU A 205 -9.51 -21.85 13.69
C LEU A 205 -8.14 -22.38 14.12
N ARG A 206 -8.07 -23.64 14.56
CA ARG A 206 -6.80 -24.30 14.87
C ARG A 206 -6.15 -24.86 13.61
N LEU A 207 -4.99 -24.31 13.23
CA LEU A 207 -4.17 -24.78 12.10
C LEU A 207 -2.99 -25.59 12.63
N GLY A 208 -2.99 -26.90 12.37
CA GLY A 208 -1.87 -27.81 12.66
C GLY A 208 -1.03 -28.14 11.41
N LEU A 209 -0.60 -29.40 11.29
CA LEU A 209 0.03 -29.93 10.08
C LEU A 209 -0.96 -29.95 8.90
N ILE A 210 -0.56 -29.44 7.73
CA ILE A 210 -1.38 -29.48 6.51
C ILE A 210 -1.04 -30.75 5.70
N PRO A 211 -1.94 -31.74 5.54
CA PRO A 211 -1.54 -33.14 5.32
C PRO A 211 -0.79 -33.49 4.02
N THR A 212 -0.99 -32.73 2.94
CA THR A 212 -0.67 -33.13 1.55
C THR A 212 0.51 -32.39 0.91
N MET A 213 1.22 -31.54 1.65
CA MET A 213 2.41 -30.83 1.14
C MET A 213 3.73 -31.62 1.22
N ALA A 214 3.70 -32.85 1.76
CA ALA A 214 4.89 -33.68 2.01
C ALA A 214 5.76 -33.86 0.75
N PRO A 215 7.10 -33.72 0.84
CA PRO A 215 7.92 -33.62 2.07
C PRO A 215 8.01 -32.20 2.68
N SER A 216 7.29 -31.20 2.15
CA SER A 216 7.30 -29.82 2.66
C SER A 216 6.55 -29.73 3.99
N PHE A 217 7.23 -29.34 5.07
CA PHE A 217 6.68 -29.20 6.42
C PHE A 217 5.82 -27.93 6.52
N THR A 218 4.60 -28.00 5.98
CA THR A 218 3.65 -26.87 5.97
C THR A 218 2.68 -27.01 7.12
N ASP A 219 2.71 -26.06 8.06
CA ASP A 219 1.91 -26.10 9.28
C ASP A 219 1.69 -24.71 9.89
N GLY A 220 0.68 -24.60 10.76
CA GLY A 220 0.20 -23.33 11.31
C GLY A 220 1.31 -22.43 11.85
N ALA A 221 2.21 -22.97 12.67
CA ALA A 221 3.29 -22.17 13.26
C ALA A 221 4.29 -21.65 12.21
N SER A 222 4.52 -22.39 11.13
CA SER A 222 5.31 -21.88 9.99
C SER A 222 4.57 -20.78 9.24
N LEU A 223 3.26 -20.94 9.04
CA LEU A 223 2.44 -19.97 8.29
C LEU A 223 2.30 -18.63 9.03
N ALA A 224 2.13 -18.65 10.34
CA ALA A 224 2.11 -17.44 11.18
C ALA A 224 3.48 -16.75 11.21
N ALA A 225 4.59 -17.47 11.41
CA ALA A 225 5.93 -16.89 11.36
C ALA A 225 6.21 -16.19 10.01
N ILE A 226 5.85 -16.81 8.88
CA ILE A 226 5.98 -16.18 7.55
C ILE A 226 5.08 -14.93 7.44
N SER A 227 3.84 -14.99 7.93
CA SER A 227 2.89 -13.87 7.85
C SER A 227 3.36 -12.68 8.68
N LYS A 228 3.86 -12.91 9.90
CA LYS A 228 4.57 -11.93 10.74
C LYS A 228 5.77 -11.31 10.01
N ALA A 229 6.62 -12.14 9.37
CA ALA A 229 7.80 -11.68 8.63
C ALA A 229 7.45 -10.80 7.41
N VAL A 230 6.48 -11.24 6.61
CA VAL A 230 5.97 -10.48 5.44
C VAL A 230 5.38 -9.15 5.89
N THR A 231 4.65 -9.12 7.01
CA THR A 231 4.00 -7.88 7.49
C THR A 231 5.02 -6.80 7.84
N GLY A 232 6.09 -7.14 8.57
CA GLY A 232 7.18 -6.22 8.86
C GLY A 232 7.81 -5.64 7.58
N ALA A 233 8.07 -6.50 6.59
CA ALA A 233 8.66 -6.11 5.30
C ALA A 233 7.69 -5.40 4.33
N PHE A 234 6.38 -5.46 4.54
CA PHE A 234 5.37 -4.95 3.60
C PHE A 234 4.75 -3.62 4.04
N LEU A 235 4.67 -3.39 5.35
CA LEU A 235 4.23 -2.12 5.96
C LEU A 235 5.41 -1.17 6.25
N SER A 236 6.60 -1.45 5.70
CA SER A 236 7.80 -0.64 5.85
C SER A 236 8.28 -0.09 4.50
N SER A 237 9.18 0.90 4.56
CA SER A 237 9.72 1.66 3.42
C SER A 237 10.94 2.48 3.86
N GLN A 238 11.52 3.30 2.99
CA GLN A 238 12.53 4.26 3.41
C GLN A 238 11.99 5.49 4.17
N GLY A 239 10.68 5.73 4.15
CA GLY A 239 10.04 6.86 4.84
C GLY A 239 9.38 6.50 6.17
N HIS A 240 9.06 5.23 6.41
CA HIS A 240 8.48 4.73 7.66
C HIS A 240 8.78 3.25 7.84
N SER A 241 8.71 2.77 9.07
CA SER A 241 8.75 1.35 9.37
C SER A 241 7.73 0.99 10.43
N PHE A 242 6.88 0.03 10.07
CA PHE A 242 5.81 -0.49 10.90
C PHE A 242 6.02 -1.99 11.14
N THR A 243 5.43 -2.48 12.22
CA THR A 243 5.48 -3.88 12.66
C THR A 243 4.10 -4.52 12.59
N SER A 244 4.00 -5.80 12.93
CA SER A 244 2.70 -6.43 13.16
C SER A 244 1.95 -5.86 14.39
N ARG A 245 2.62 -5.23 15.35
CA ARG A 245 1.95 -4.43 16.40
C ARG A 245 1.38 -3.13 15.83
N THR A 246 2.12 -2.44 14.96
CA THR A 246 1.56 -1.30 14.23
C THR A 246 0.36 -1.73 13.38
N ALA A 247 0.42 -2.90 12.75
CA ALA A 247 -0.71 -3.51 12.04
C ALA A 247 -1.90 -3.74 13.00
N SER A 248 -1.68 -4.34 14.17
CA SER A 248 -2.72 -4.50 15.21
C SER A 248 -3.48 -3.20 15.49
N PHE A 249 -2.75 -2.10 15.64
CA PHE A 249 -3.30 -0.81 16.01
C PHE A 249 -4.16 -0.14 14.93
N ILE A 250 -3.95 -0.46 13.65
CA ILE A 250 -4.54 0.25 12.49
C ILE A 250 -5.62 -0.54 11.74
N VAL A 251 -6.07 -1.66 12.28
CA VAL A 251 -7.03 -2.60 11.65
C VAL A 251 -8.30 -2.86 12.46
N GLN A 252 -8.46 -2.23 13.63
CA GLN A 252 -9.55 -2.54 14.58
C GLN A 252 -10.85 -1.77 14.30
N GLU A 253 -11.89 -2.11 15.04
CA GLU A 253 -13.17 -1.39 15.06
C GLU A 253 -13.03 0.10 15.42
N HIS A 254 -12.03 0.48 16.22
CA HIS A 254 -11.77 1.85 16.67
C HIS A 254 -10.32 2.27 16.42
N PHE A 255 -10.09 3.56 16.22
CA PHE A 255 -8.76 4.15 16.03
C PHE A 255 -8.61 5.47 16.82
N PRO A 256 -7.84 5.50 17.91
CA PRO A 256 -7.08 4.37 18.48
C PRO A 256 -8.00 3.28 19.06
N PRO A 257 -7.51 2.04 19.20
CA PRO A 257 -8.20 0.98 19.93
C PRO A 257 -8.52 1.38 21.38
N ALA A 258 -9.46 0.66 22.00
CA ALA A 258 -9.96 0.88 23.36
C ALA A 258 -10.53 2.30 23.66
N VAL A 259 -10.73 3.15 22.64
CA VAL A 259 -11.38 4.46 22.78
C VAL A 259 -12.71 4.46 22.03
N ASN A 260 -13.81 4.46 22.79
CA ASN A 260 -15.18 4.50 22.29
C ASN A 260 -15.46 5.70 21.37
N PHE A 261 -16.47 5.54 20.50
CA PHE A 261 -16.96 6.55 19.57
C PHE A 261 -15.87 7.12 18.63
N GLN A 262 -14.92 6.28 18.22
CA GLN A 262 -13.92 6.60 17.19
C GLN A 262 -14.18 5.87 15.89
N SER A 263 -13.80 6.48 14.77
CA SER A 263 -13.77 5.80 13.46
C SER A 263 -12.81 4.59 13.48
N GLY A 264 -12.99 3.68 12.52
CA GLY A 264 -12.17 2.47 12.41
C GLY A 264 -10.69 2.70 12.07
N GLY A 265 -9.90 1.65 12.27
CA GLY A 265 -8.52 1.57 11.81
C GLY A 265 -8.38 1.91 10.32
N PRO A 266 -7.40 2.74 9.91
CA PRO A 266 -7.30 3.19 8.52
C PRO A 266 -6.99 2.07 7.51
N LEU A 267 -6.56 0.88 7.95
CA LEU A 267 -6.34 -0.31 7.13
C LEU A 267 -7.23 -1.49 7.55
N PHE A 268 -8.40 -1.24 8.15
CA PHE A 268 -9.42 -2.25 8.45
C PHE A 268 -9.66 -3.19 7.25
N GLY A 269 -9.48 -4.51 7.43
CA GLY A 269 -9.61 -5.50 6.35
C GLY A 269 -8.32 -5.80 5.55
N VAL A 270 -7.20 -5.10 5.80
CA VAL A 270 -5.94 -5.33 5.08
C VAL A 270 -5.33 -6.73 5.31
N GLN A 271 -5.75 -7.42 6.37
CA GLN A 271 -5.48 -8.84 6.62
C GLN A 271 -5.69 -9.67 5.36
N PHE A 272 -6.81 -9.46 4.67
CA PHE A 272 -7.21 -10.27 3.52
C PHE A 272 -6.56 -9.84 2.19
N SER A 273 -5.48 -9.06 2.26
CA SER A 273 -4.57 -8.79 1.14
C SER A 273 -3.36 -9.73 1.13
N GLN A 274 -2.69 -9.84 -0.01
CA GLN A 274 -1.41 -10.55 -0.20
C GLN A 274 -1.48 -12.07 0.10
N LEU A 275 -2.69 -12.62 0.30
CA LEU A 275 -2.94 -14.01 0.70
C LEU A 275 -2.28 -15.01 -0.26
N LEU A 276 -1.34 -15.81 0.25
CA LEU A 276 -0.55 -16.77 -0.53
C LEU A 276 -1.42 -17.83 -1.25
N VAL A 277 -2.61 -18.09 -0.70
CA VAL A 277 -3.58 -19.06 -1.18
C VAL A 277 -4.47 -18.55 -2.32
N CYS A 278 -4.31 -17.28 -2.70
CA CYS A 278 -5.39 -16.47 -3.29
C CYS A 278 -4.92 -15.43 -4.34
N SER A 279 -4.03 -14.49 -4.00
CA SER A 279 -3.74 -13.31 -4.84
C SER A 279 -3.04 -13.63 -6.18
N ASP A 280 -3.59 -13.13 -7.30
CA ASP A 280 -2.97 -13.17 -8.63
C ASP A 280 -1.86 -12.12 -8.81
N ILE A 281 -1.78 -11.12 -7.91
CA ILE A 281 -0.85 -9.99 -8.00
C ILE A 281 0.45 -10.26 -7.25
N ASN A 282 0.36 -10.59 -5.96
CA ASN A 282 1.52 -10.87 -5.11
C ASN A 282 1.13 -11.75 -3.89
N ALA A 283 0.59 -12.94 -4.16
CA ALA A 283 0.44 -14.00 -3.16
C ALA A 283 1.77 -14.28 -2.42
N ARG A 284 1.87 -13.87 -1.14
CA ARG A 284 3.08 -13.93 -0.31
C ARG A 284 2.82 -14.29 1.16
N ALA A 285 1.75 -13.75 1.77
CA ALA A 285 1.46 -13.90 3.18
C ALA A 285 0.48 -15.09 3.41
N PRO A 286 0.90 -16.20 4.06
CA PRO A 286 0.04 -17.38 4.16
C PRO A 286 -1.28 -17.18 4.90
N LEU A 287 -1.28 -16.36 5.96
CA LEU A 287 -2.42 -16.04 6.80
C LEU A 287 -2.81 -14.56 6.70
N GLY A 288 -2.50 -13.93 5.56
CA GLY A 288 -2.70 -12.51 5.36
C GLY A 288 -1.66 -11.65 6.08
N LEU A 289 -1.88 -10.34 6.14
CA LEU A 289 -1.06 -9.47 7.00
C LEU A 289 -1.39 -9.73 8.47
N ALA A 290 -0.35 -9.92 9.28
CA ALA A 290 -0.44 -10.30 10.69
C ALA A 290 -0.70 -9.08 11.57
N ALA A 291 -1.80 -9.14 12.33
CA ALA A 291 -2.12 -8.19 13.39
C ALA A 291 -1.51 -8.60 14.75
N ASP A 292 -0.58 -9.55 14.72
CA ASP A 292 -0.08 -10.30 15.87
C ASP A 292 1.41 -9.98 16.13
N PRO A 293 1.82 -9.45 17.30
CA PRO A 293 3.19 -9.03 17.58
C PRO A 293 4.28 -10.07 17.23
N GLY A 294 5.49 -9.59 16.91
CA GLY A 294 6.61 -10.44 16.49
C GLY A 294 7.03 -10.32 15.03
N GLY A 295 6.34 -9.53 14.20
CA GLY A 295 6.75 -9.19 12.83
C GLY A 295 7.49 -7.85 12.75
N ILE A 296 8.77 -7.85 12.39
CA ILE A 296 9.63 -6.64 12.35
C ILE A 296 10.42 -6.59 11.04
N ALA A 297 10.55 -5.40 10.46
CA ALA A 297 11.39 -5.12 9.30
C ALA A 297 12.91 -5.26 9.58
N LEU A 298 13.69 -5.46 8.52
CA LEU A 298 15.15 -5.58 8.56
C LEU A 298 15.78 -4.54 7.63
N TYR A 299 16.72 -3.76 8.16
CA TYR A 299 17.39 -2.66 7.46
C TYR A 299 18.90 -2.81 7.44
N LYS A 300 19.50 -2.89 6.24
CA LYS A 300 20.96 -2.97 6.05
C LYS A 300 21.47 -1.64 5.52
N ASN A 301 22.41 -1.02 6.22
CA ASN A 301 22.92 0.33 5.91
C ASN A 301 21.81 1.40 5.75
N GLY A 302 20.69 1.23 6.46
CA GLY A 302 19.52 2.10 6.38
C GLY A 302 18.59 1.83 5.19
N ILE A 303 18.89 0.87 4.30
CA ILE A 303 17.96 0.34 3.29
C ILE A 303 17.15 -0.80 3.86
N GLU A 304 15.84 -0.78 3.68
CA GLU A 304 14.96 -1.93 3.93
C GLU A 304 15.34 -3.10 3.01
N VAL A 305 15.69 -4.25 3.60
CA VAL A 305 16.10 -5.46 2.87
C VAL A 305 15.18 -6.66 3.08
N GLY A 306 14.27 -6.61 4.06
CA GLY A 306 13.35 -7.71 4.35
C GLY A 306 12.65 -7.61 5.69
N GLY A 307 12.28 -8.74 6.26
CA GLY A 307 11.59 -8.83 7.55
C GLY A 307 11.77 -10.18 8.24
N ILE A 308 11.58 -10.19 9.56
CA ILE A 308 11.59 -11.37 10.42
C ILE A 308 10.24 -11.52 11.14
N GLY A 309 9.80 -12.76 11.29
CA GLY A 309 8.64 -13.16 12.07
C GLY A 309 8.95 -14.38 12.93
N VAL A 310 8.39 -14.41 14.13
CA VAL A 310 8.60 -15.46 15.15
C VAL A 310 7.24 -15.94 15.62
N GLU A 311 7.11 -17.25 15.85
CA GLU A 311 5.88 -17.90 16.30
C GLU A 311 6.23 -19.09 17.20
N GLY A 312 5.64 -19.19 18.39
CA GLY A 312 5.99 -20.18 19.40
C GLY A 312 5.01 -20.28 20.56
N ASP A 313 4.19 -19.26 20.85
CA ASP A 313 3.09 -19.36 21.82
C ASP A 313 1.86 -20.07 21.23
N GLY A 314 1.63 -19.96 19.91
CA GLY A 314 0.58 -20.65 19.18
C GLY A 314 -0.76 -19.93 19.09
N VAL A 315 -0.82 -18.61 19.26
CA VAL A 315 -2.05 -17.83 19.27
C VAL A 315 -1.93 -16.65 18.28
N TYR A 316 -2.32 -16.88 17.02
CA TYR A 316 -2.26 -15.86 15.97
C TYR A 316 -3.42 -14.87 16.13
N LYS A 317 -3.22 -13.82 16.92
CA LYS A 317 -4.30 -12.94 17.39
C LYS A 317 -4.07 -11.44 17.10
N LEU A 318 -4.80 -10.61 17.83
CA LEU A 318 -4.78 -9.15 17.81
C LEU A 318 -4.38 -8.67 19.21
N ASP A 319 -3.57 -7.62 19.29
CA ASP A 319 -3.37 -6.82 20.50
C ASP A 319 -4.55 -5.83 20.62
N LEU A 320 -5.49 -6.12 21.54
CA LEU A 320 -6.75 -5.38 21.74
C LEU A 320 -6.63 -4.16 22.66
N ASP A 321 -5.64 -4.13 23.55
CA ASP A 321 -5.47 -3.07 24.55
C ASP A 321 -4.03 -2.55 24.51
N PRO A 322 -3.68 -1.72 23.51
CA PRO A 322 -2.33 -1.20 23.32
C PRO A 322 -1.90 -0.18 24.40
N ALA A 323 -2.63 -0.08 25.51
CA ALA A 323 -2.30 0.72 26.68
C ALA A 323 -1.77 -0.11 27.87
N ASP A 324 -1.68 -1.44 27.75
CA ASP A 324 -1.12 -2.31 28.80
C ASP A 324 0.42 -2.44 28.78
N ASP A 325 1.08 -1.90 27.75
CA ASP A 325 2.52 -1.99 27.46
C ASP A 325 3.06 -3.44 27.44
N ASP A 326 2.27 -4.42 26.97
CA ASP A 326 2.67 -5.84 26.95
C ASP A 326 3.98 -6.11 26.19
N GLN A 327 4.68 -7.18 26.57
CA GLN A 327 5.97 -7.56 25.97
C GLN A 327 5.98 -9.05 25.60
N PRO A 328 5.35 -9.43 24.47
CA PRO A 328 5.34 -10.80 23.97
C PRO A 328 6.77 -11.30 23.77
N VAL A 329 7.02 -12.53 24.20
CA VAL A 329 8.36 -13.14 24.09
C VAL A 329 8.78 -13.27 22.62
N GLU A 330 7.82 -13.38 21.71
CA GLU A 330 8.04 -13.40 20.26
C GLU A 330 8.51 -12.06 19.71
N GLU A 331 7.94 -10.95 20.19
CA GLU A 331 8.39 -9.60 19.86
C GLU A 331 9.82 -9.36 20.37
N LEU A 332 10.13 -9.83 21.58
CA LEU A 332 11.47 -9.75 22.16
C LEU A 332 12.51 -10.55 21.35
N VAL A 333 12.13 -11.75 20.88
CA VAL A 333 12.97 -12.62 20.05
C VAL A 333 13.21 -12.01 18.68
N SER A 334 12.17 -11.50 18.01
CA SER A 334 12.32 -10.77 16.75
C SER A 334 13.17 -9.50 16.94
N ARG A 335 12.97 -8.75 18.03
CA ARG A 335 13.75 -7.54 18.32
C ARG A 335 15.23 -7.84 18.50
N ALA A 336 15.58 -8.91 19.22
CA ALA A 336 16.97 -9.38 19.35
C ALA A 336 17.62 -9.78 18.02
N ALA A 337 16.81 -10.31 17.09
CA ALA A 337 17.24 -10.80 15.78
C ALA A 337 17.39 -9.70 14.71
N THR A 338 16.99 -8.46 15.01
CA THR A 338 17.29 -7.29 14.18
C THR A 338 18.70 -6.72 14.41
N ARG A 339 19.61 -7.41 15.13
CA ARG A 339 20.89 -6.83 15.53
C ARG A 339 21.92 -6.80 14.38
N GLY A 340 22.32 -5.59 13.99
CA GLY A 340 23.02 -5.32 12.73
C GLY A 340 22.08 -5.12 11.54
N PHE A 341 20.77 -5.11 11.77
CA PHE A 341 19.70 -4.93 10.80
C PHE A 341 18.60 -3.98 11.31
N GLU A 342 18.92 -3.10 12.26
CA GLU A 342 17.94 -2.31 13.01
C GLU A 342 17.28 -1.22 12.14
N THR A 343 15.94 -1.11 12.24
CA THR A 343 15.17 0.01 11.69
C THR A 343 15.75 1.38 12.12
N PRO A 344 16.04 2.31 11.18
CA PRO A 344 16.56 3.63 11.50
C PRO A 344 15.66 4.39 12.51
N PRO A 345 16.19 4.88 13.64
CA PRO A 345 15.36 5.45 14.73
C PRO A 345 14.48 6.65 14.37
N ALA A 346 14.72 7.30 13.23
CA ALA A 346 13.94 8.43 12.74
C ALA A 346 12.65 8.03 11.99
N ILE A 347 12.53 6.76 11.55
CA ILE A 347 11.40 6.27 10.75
C ILE A 347 10.57 5.18 11.44
N GLN A 348 10.92 4.80 12.67
CA GLN A 348 10.15 3.84 13.49
C GLN A 348 8.73 4.37 13.74
N GLY A 349 7.75 3.46 13.82
CA GLY A 349 6.32 3.81 13.96
C GLY A 349 6.00 4.80 15.10
N ASP A 350 6.72 4.73 16.22
CA ASP A 350 6.55 5.64 17.36
C ASP A 350 7.04 7.09 17.11
N LYS A 351 7.62 7.35 15.93
CA LYS A 351 7.95 8.68 15.40
C LYS A 351 6.94 9.19 14.37
N ILE A 352 5.97 8.35 13.98
CA ILE A 352 4.89 8.71 13.06
C ILE A 352 3.67 9.11 13.89
N ILE A 353 3.10 10.29 13.58
CA ILE A 353 1.94 10.85 14.29
C ILE A 353 0.90 11.26 13.25
N VAL A 354 -0.26 10.62 13.26
CA VAL A 354 -1.38 10.88 12.36
C VAL A 354 -2.56 11.40 13.17
N ASN A 355 -3.09 12.57 12.81
CA ASN A 355 -4.20 13.24 13.53
C ASN A 355 -3.95 13.46 15.05
N GLY A 356 -2.67 13.48 15.48
CA GLY A 356 -2.28 13.58 16.89
C GLY A 356 -2.07 12.22 17.60
N ILE A 357 -2.43 11.11 16.95
CA ILE A 357 -2.24 9.75 17.44
C ILE A 357 -0.87 9.25 16.98
N ARG A 358 -0.04 8.80 17.94
CA ARG A 358 1.24 8.12 17.67
C ARG A 358 0.96 6.64 17.39
N PHE A 359 1.64 6.05 16.41
CA PHE A 359 1.54 4.61 16.16
C PHE A 359 2.49 3.83 17.10
N PRO A 360 2.13 2.62 17.57
CA PRO A 360 3.08 1.76 18.25
C PRO A 360 4.11 1.19 17.26
N PHE A 361 5.26 0.76 17.77
CA PHE A 361 6.32 0.10 16.97
C PHE A 361 6.67 -1.26 17.56
N VAL A 362 7.37 -1.30 18.69
CA VAL A 362 7.47 -2.47 19.58
C VAL A 362 7.54 -1.98 21.01
N ASN A 363 7.01 -2.77 21.94
CA ASN A 363 7.06 -2.47 23.37
C ASN A 363 8.35 -3.04 24.00
N THR A 364 8.89 -4.10 23.40
CA THR A 364 10.14 -4.74 23.81
C THR A 364 11.37 -3.86 23.50
N PRO A 365 12.17 -3.48 24.51
CA PRO A 365 13.44 -2.78 24.28
C PRO A 365 14.45 -3.74 23.62
N MET A 366 15.46 -3.19 22.93
CA MET A 366 16.55 -4.00 22.38
C MET A 366 17.28 -4.72 23.53
N PRO A 367 17.26 -6.07 23.61
CA PRO A 367 17.85 -6.79 24.73
C PRO A 367 19.38 -6.73 24.71
N ALA A 368 20.01 -7.25 25.77
CA ALA A 368 21.45 -7.47 25.82
C ALA A 368 21.91 -8.38 24.65
N GLN A 369 23.15 -8.21 24.19
CA GLN A 369 23.71 -9.09 23.17
C GLN A 369 24.07 -10.46 23.79
N ILE A 370 23.39 -11.50 23.33
CA ILE A 370 23.66 -12.89 23.69
C ILE A 370 24.71 -13.45 22.71
N GLN A 371 25.61 -14.30 23.21
CA GLN A 371 26.54 -15.04 22.34
C GLN A 371 25.76 -16.05 21.50
N THR A 372 25.81 -15.92 20.17
CA THR A 372 25.15 -16.83 19.25
C THR A 372 25.92 -18.14 19.09
N THR A 373 25.19 -19.25 18.99
CA THR A 373 25.70 -20.52 18.48
C THR A 373 25.73 -20.47 16.94
N PRO A 374 26.76 -21.01 16.25
CA PRO A 374 26.80 -21.05 14.80
C PRO A 374 25.56 -21.74 14.18
N PHE A 375 25.07 -21.22 13.06
CA PHE A 375 23.81 -21.67 12.46
C PHE A 375 23.73 -23.20 12.26
N ASP A 376 24.80 -23.79 11.71
CA ASP A 376 24.88 -25.21 11.40
C ASP A 376 25.03 -26.11 12.66
N GLN A 377 24.99 -25.52 13.86
CA GLN A 377 24.99 -26.18 15.19
C GLN A 377 23.70 -25.91 16.00
N LEU A 378 22.74 -25.14 15.47
CA LEU A 378 21.50 -24.81 16.18
C LEU A 378 20.60 -26.03 16.36
N ARG A 379 19.96 -26.13 17.55
CA ARG A 379 19.05 -27.23 17.87
C ARG A 379 17.69 -27.02 17.23
N GLY A 380 17.51 -27.56 16.03
CA GLY A 380 16.27 -27.45 15.27
C GLY A 380 16.36 -28.08 13.88
N GLN A 381 15.47 -27.65 12.98
CA GLN A 381 15.45 -28.05 11.58
C GLN A 381 15.05 -26.88 10.68
N VAL A 382 15.67 -26.80 9.49
CA VAL A 382 15.22 -25.91 8.42
C VAL A 382 13.96 -26.51 7.80
N LEU A 383 12.91 -25.71 7.66
CA LEU A 383 11.67 -26.12 6.98
C LEU A 383 11.69 -25.67 5.52
N THR A 384 10.93 -26.37 4.68
CA THR A 384 10.78 -26.07 3.26
C THR A 384 9.31 -25.98 2.87
N LEU A 385 9.03 -25.15 1.86
CA LEU A 385 7.71 -24.91 1.28
C LEU A 385 7.82 -25.00 -0.25
N GLY A 386 8.19 -26.18 -0.75
CA GLY A 386 8.43 -26.41 -2.18
C GLY A 386 9.36 -25.35 -2.82
N PRO A 387 9.03 -24.84 -4.03
CA PRO A 387 9.79 -23.75 -4.67
C PRO A 387 9.71 -22.40 -3.94
N LEU A 388 8.71 -22.18 -3.08
CA LEU A 388 8.52 -20.91 -2.37
C LEU A 388 9.55 -20.72 -1.27
N ALA A 389 9.93 -21.80 -0.59
CA ALA A 389 11.04 -21.83 0.36
C ALA A 389 11.85 -23.14 0.20
N PRO A 390 12.91 -23.16 -0.64
CA PRO A 390 13.70 -24.37 -0.89
C PRO A 390 14.70 -24.72 0.23
N GLY A 391 14.79 -23.88 1.27
CA GLY A 391 15.79 -23.94 2.34
C GLY A 391 16.30 -22.53 2.66
N ILE A 392 17.46 -22.43 3.32
CA ILE A 392 18.12 -21.14 3.58
C ILE A 392 18.78 -20.62 2.31
N ARG A 393 18.44 -19.40 1.87
CA ARG A 393 18.97 -18.71 0.68
C ARG A 393 19.13 -17.21 0.92
N GLY A 394 19.85 -16.53 0.03
CA GLY A 394 19.82 -15.06 -0.04
C GLY A 394 18.56 -14.55 -0.77
N ALA A 395 18.34 -13.24 -0.67
CA ALA A 395 17.29 -12.48 -1.36
C ALA A 395 17.24 -12.77 -2.86
N GLN A 396 16.05 -12.66 -3.44
CA GLN A 396 15.84 -12.89 -4.87
C GLN A 396 16.00 -11.57 -5.66
N PRO A 397 16.36 -11.62 -6.96
CA PRO A 397 16.36 -10.44 -7.81
C PRO A 397 14.97 -9.79 -7.82
N SER A 398 14.93 -8.47 -7.66
CA SER A 398 13.68 -7.71 -7.62
C SER A 398 12.86 -7.86 -8.91
N ARG A 399 11.54 -8.00 -8.77
CA ARG A 399 10.59 -7.96 -9.89
C ARG A 399 10.32 -6.54 -10.39
N PHE A 400 10.60 -5.53 -9.57
CA PHE A 400 10.27 -4.14 -9.83
C PHE A 400 11.25 -3.46 -10.79
N ASN A 401 10.82 -3.38 -12.05
CA ASN A 401 11.44 -2.65 -13.15
C ASN A 401 11.44 -1.14 -12.88
N VAL A 402 12.57 -0.42 -12.89
CA VAL A 402 12.56 1.06 -12.86
C VAL A 402 11.95 1.60 -14.16
N ALA A 403 10.98 2.52 -14.08
CA ALA A 403 10.33 3.06 -15.26
C ALA A 403 9.97 4.54 -15.13
N ILE A 404 10.07 5.25 -16.26
CA ILE A 404 9.45 6.57 -16.49
C ILE A 404 8.29 6.32 -17.44
N ILE A 405 7.06 6.64 -17.00
CA ILE A 405 5.84 6.38 -17.79
C ILE A 405 5.43 7.56 -18.67
N ASP A 406 5.88 8.77 -18.33
CA ASP A 406 5.70 10.01 -19.07
C ASP A 406 6.80 11.02 -18.64
N PRO A 407 7.31 11.89 -19.53
CA PRO A 407 8.37 12.85 -19.22
C PRO A 407 8.10 13.82 -18.05
N SER A 408 6.83 14.02 -17.68
CA SER A 408 6.41 14.87 -16.55
C SER A 408 6.23 14.12 -15.22
N VAL A 409 6.45 12.80 -15.21
CA VAL A 409 6.34 11.95 -14.03
C VAL A 409 7.75 11.50 -13.61
N PRO A 410 8.19 11.75 -12.36
CA PRO A 410 9.43 11.20 -11.82
C PRO A 410 9.50 9.68 -11.98
N ALA A 411 10.72 9.14 -12.07
CA ALA A 411 10.91 7.69 -12.18
C ALA A 411 10.23 6.96 -10.99
N GLY A 412 9.44 5.95 -11.33
CA GLY A 412 8.84 5.00 -10.39
C GLY A 412 9.24 3.57 -10.76
N ARG A 413 8.37 2.61 -10.44
CA ARG A 413 8.58 1.18 -10.69
C ARG A 413 7.35 0.50 -11.27
N VAL A 414 7.57 -0.59 -12.02
CA VAL A 414 6.56 -1.44 -12.66
C VAL A 414 6.94 -2.91 -12.51
N ASP A 415 5.97 -3.83 -12.62
CA ASP A 415 6.25 -5.26 -12.79
C ASP A 415 5.86 -5.66 -14.22
N ASN A 416 6.77 -6.35 -14.92
CA ASN A 416 6.58 -6.77 -16.31
C ASN A 416 5.41 -7.75 -16.51
N ARG A 417 4.86 -8.33 -15.43
CA ARG A 417 3.61 -9.11 -15.44
C ARG A 417 2.36 -8.27 -15.70
N PHE A 418 2.40 -6.96 -15.44
CA PHE A 418 1.25 -6.04 -15.56
C PHE A 418 1.53 -4.89 -16.54
N PRO A 419 1.85 -5.20 -17.82
CA PRO A 419 2.16 -4.18 -18.82
C PRO A 419 0.94 -3.31 -19.12
N PHE A 420 1.19 -2.04 -19.48
CA PHE A 420 0.12 -1.11 -19.85
C PHE A 420 -0.55 -1.55 -21.16
N ILE A 421 -1.81 -1.99 -21.09
CA ILE A 421 -2.59 -2.57 -22.19
C ILE A 421 -3.98 -1.91 -22.32
N ALA A 422 -4.76 -2.34 -23.31
CA ALA A 422 -6.18 -2.00 -23.40
C ALA A 422 -7.06 -3.02 -22.65
N GLY A 423 -8.18 -2.53 -22.12
CA GLY A 423 -9.26 -3.35 -21.56
C GLY A 423 -10.38 -3.59 -22.58
N SER A 424 -11.54 -4.03 -22.09
CA SER A 424 -12.74 -4.23 -22.92
C SER A 424 -13.32 -2.94 -23.51
N VAL A 425 -13.12 -1.78 -22.86
CA VAL A 425 -13.60 -0.45 -23.34
C VAL A 425 -12.54 0.66 -23.24
N LEU A 426 -11.67 0.63 -22.22
CA LEU A 426 -10.55 1.58 -22.08
C LEU A 426 -9.43 1.23 -23.05
N SER A 427 -9.04 2.19 -23.91
CA SER A 427 -7.86 2.03 -24.76
C SER A 427 -6.56 2.20 -23.95
N ARG A 428 -5.45 1.63 -24.45
CA ARG A 428 -4.12 1.73 -23.81
C ARG A 428 -3.69 3.18 -23.54
N GLY A 429 -4.08 4.13 -24.40
CA GLY A 429 -3.78 5.55 -24.22
C GLY A 429 -4.51 6.15 -23.02
N GLU A 430 -5.74 5.73 -22.78
CA GLU A 430 -6.56 6.18 -21.65
C GLU A 430 -6.09 5.56 -20.33
N VAL A 431 -5.71 4.27 -20.35
CA VAL A 431 -5.06 3.59 -19.21
C VAL A 431 -3.76 4.30 -18.81
N LEU A 432 -2.93 4.67 -19.79
CA LEU A 432 -1.73 5.49 -19.55
C LEU A 432 -2.11 6.87 -18.99
N GLN A 433 -3.12 7.55 -19.55
CA GLN A 433 -3.57 8.86 -19.06
C GLN A 433 -3.92 8.82 -17.57
N ILE A 434 -4.73 7.84 -17.14
CA ILE A 434 -5.17 7.65 -15.75
C ILE A 434 -3.96 7.42 -14.83
N LEU A 435 -3.05 6.51 -15.21
CA LEU A 435 -1.82 6.22 -14.45
C LEU A 435 -0.91 7.46 -14.33
N ILE A 436 -0.77 8.24 -15.41
CA ILE A 436 0.02 9.48 -15.43
C ILE A 436 -0.62 10.57 -14.57
N GLN A 437 -1.95 10.74 -14.63
CA GLN A 437 -2.69 11.71 -13.82
C GLN A 437 -2.55 11.40 -12.33
N ALA A 438 -2.76 10.14 -11.93
CA ALA A 438 -2.57 9.69 -10.56
C ALA A 438 -1.09 9.84 -10.10
N ALA A 439 -0.12 9.40 -10.91
CA ALA A 439 1.30 9.51 -10.55
C ALA A 439 1.75 10.97 -10.38
N ARG A 440 1.31 11.89 -11.25
CA ARG A 440 1.55 13.34 -11.08
C ARG A 440 1.01 13.83 -9.73
N GLN A 441 -0.22 13.42 -9.36
CA GLN A 441 -0.80 13.82 -8.08
C GLN A 441 -0.02 13.25 -6.89
N ALA A 442 0.40 11.98 -6.93
CA ALA A 442 1.17 11.37 -5.85
C ALA A 442 2.46 12.15 -5.55
N PHE A 443 3.22 12.51 -6.59
CA PHE A 443 4.50 13.22 -6.44
C PHE A 443 4.38 14.70 -6.00
N ILE A 444 3.19 15.30 -5.97
CA ILE A 444 2.95 16.62 -5.35
C ILE A 444 2.19 16.54 -4.02
N THR A 445 1.53 15.42 -3.74
CA THR A 445 0.76 15.21 -2.51
C THR A 445 1.71 14.95 -1.35
N ARG A 446 1.49 15.62 -0.21
CA ARG A 446 2.24 15.39 1.03
C ARG A 446 1.80 14.09 1.69
N ALA A 447 2.78 13.26 2.05
CA ALA A 447 2.57 12.04 2.83
C ALA A 447 1.89 12.32 4.19
N ALA A 448 1.10 11.37 4.67
CA ALA A 448 0.58 11.34 6.04
C ALA A 448 1.53 10.60 7.00
N ILE A 449 2.21 9.56 6.51
CA ILE A 449 2.89 8.57 7.36
C ILE A 449 4.41 8.53 7.19
N ARG A 450 5.05 9.49 6.51
CA ARG A 450 6.46 9.41 6.12
C ARG A 450 7.32 10.51 6.74
N GLN A 451 8.51 10.13 7.22
CA GLN A 451 9.59 11.00 7.67
C GLN A 451 10.72 11.10 6.61
N PRO A 452 11.40 12.25 6.48
CA PRO A 452 11.07 13.52 7.12
C PRO A 452 9.74 14.07 6.60
N GLU A 453 9.05 14.84 7.42
CA GLU A 453 7.83 15.56 7.05
C GLU A 453 8.00 16.36 5.75
N ASN A 454 6.89 16.59 5.06
CA ASN A 454 6.82 17.17 3.73
C ASN A 454 7.42 16.33 2.58
N SER A 455 7.74 15.05 2.85
CA SER A 455 7.95 14.05 1.79
C SER A 455 6.69 13.87 0.93
N ALA A 456 6.89 13.51 -0.34
CA ALA A 456 5.78 13.11 -1.23
C ALA A 456 5.15 11.79 -0.76
N ALA A 457 3.87 11.61 -1.06
CA ALA A 457 3.15 10.36 -0.85
C ALA A 457 3.70 9.27 -1.78
N GLU A 458 4.00 8.10 -1.20
CA GLU A 458 4.58 6.98 -1.94
C GLU A 458 3.56 5.83 -2.05
N VAL A 459 3.05 5.58 -3.26
CA VAL A 459 1.86 4.75 -3.51
C VAL A 459 2.02 3.82 -4.71
N ASN A 460 1.28 2.71 -4.68
CA ASN A 460 1.02 1.83 -5.82
C ASN A 460 -0.32 2.23 -6.44
N ILE A 461 -0.40 2.27 -7.78
CA ILE A 461 -1.55 2.74 -8.55
C ILE A 461 -1.89 1.69 -9.60
N SER A 462 -3.13 1.19 -9.62
CA SER A 462 -3.63 0.25 -10.61
C SER A 462 -4.81 0.81 -11.42
N VAL A 463 -5.00 0.26 -12.61
CA VAL A 463 -6.22 0.42 -13.43
C VAL A 463 -6.73 -0.95 -13.83
N VAL A 464 -8.03 -1.18 -13.69
CA VAL A 464 -8.73 -2.42 -14.11
C VAL A 464 -9.89 -2.10 -15.06
N ASP A 465 -10.31 -3.05 -15.89
CA ASP A 465 -11.60 -2.96 -16.62
C ASP A 465 -12.77 -3.53 -15.79
N VAL A 466 -13.98 -3.50 -16.37
CA VAL A 466 -15.24 -3.95 -15.75
C VAL A 466 -15.27 -5.45 -15.41
N ASP A 467 -14.36 -6.22 -15.99
CA ASP A 467 -14.20 -7.65 -15.76
C ASP A 467 -13.06 -7.94 -14.76
N GLY A 468 -12.57 -6.89 -14.07
CA GLY A 468 -11.53 -6.98 -13.04
C GLY A 468 -10.14 -7.30 -13.57
N LYS A 469 -9.93 -7.25 -14.90
CA LYS A 469 -8.64 -7.51 -15.51
C LYS A 469 -7.72 -6.29 -15.30
N VAL A 470 -6.53 -6.53 -14.78
CA VAL A 470 -5.48 -5.51 -14.64
C VAL A 470 -5.05 -5.01 -16.01
N LEU A 471 -5.16 -3.70 -16.24
CA LEU A 471 -4.74 -3.02 -17.46
C LEU A 471 -3.35 -2.36 -17.32
N GLY A 472 -2.89 -2.19 -16.08
CA GLY A 472 -1.58 -1.65 -15.73
C GLY A 472 -1.43 -1.41 -14.24
N ILE A 473 -0.20 -1.53 -13.73
CA ILE A 473 0.17 -1.09 -12.38
C ILE A 473 1.46 -0.25 -12.47
N PHE A 474 1.48 0.90 -11.81
CA PHE A 474 2.67 1.72 -11.59
C PHE A 474 2.77 2.06 -10.11
N SER A 475 3.96 1.95 -9.53
CA SER A 475 4.21 2.47 -8.19
C SER A 475 5.22 3.61 -8.23
N THR A 476 5.10 4.54 -7.29
CA THR A 476 6.21 5.44 -6.96
C THR A 476 7.39 4.64 -6.37
N ILE A 477 8.54 5.28 -6.19
CA ILE A 477 9.82 4.58 -6.07
C ILE A 477 9.97 3.78 -4.75
N ASP A 478 9.42 4.31 -3.66
CA ASP A 478 9.48 3.79 -2.28
C ASP A 478 8.07 3.52 -1.72
N ALA A 479 7.11 3.24 -2.60
CA ALA A 479 5.78 2.78 -2.16
C ALA A 479 5.91 1.47 -1.36
N PRO A 480 5.28 1.33 -0.18
CA PRO A 480 5.28 0.07 0.56
C PRO A 480 4.73 -1.10 -0.28
N ILE A 481 5.22 -2.30 -0.03
CA ILE A 481 4.91 -3.48 -0.86
C ILE A 481 3.49 -4.00 -0.59
N PHE A 482 2.93 -3.77 0.61
CA PHE A 482 1.53 -4.13 0.90
C PHE A 482 0.55 -3.53 -0.12
N GLY A 483 0.82 -2.30 -0.55
CA GLY A 483 -0.07 -1.56 -1.45
C GLY A 483 -0.15 -2.13 -2.86
N PHE A 484 0.76 -3.01 -3.29
CA PHE A 484 0.82 -3.49 -4.67
C PHE A 484 -0.34 -4.42 -5.05
N ASP A 485 -0.74 -5.33 -4.16
CA ASP A 485 -1.94 -6.16 -4.32
C ASP A 485 -3.21 -5.38 -3.94
N VAL A 486 -3.15 -4.63 -2.83
CA VAL A 486 -4.25 -3.81 -2.31
C VAL A 486 -4.75 -2.79 -3.34
N CYS A 487 -3.88 -2.09 -4.07
CA CYS A 487 -4.31 -1.13 -5.08
C CYS A 487 -5.11 -1.77 -6.23
N VAL A 488 -4.96 -3.08 -6.46
CA VAL A 488 -5.78 -3.87 -7.39
C VAL A 488 -7.07 -4.35 -6.73
N GLN A 489 -7.02 -4.82 -5.47
CA GLN A 489 -8.24 -5.18 -4.72
C GLN A 489 -9.21 -3.99 -4.65
N LYS A 490 -8.70 -2.78 -4.31
CA LYS A 490 -9.50 -1.55 -4.27
C LYS A 490 -10.10 -1.18 -5.63
N ALA A 491 -9.32 -1.31 -6.71
CA ALA A 491 -9.83 -1.07 -8.06
C ALA A 491 -10.93 -2.07 -8.45
N ARG A 492 -10.69 -3.37 -8.22
CA ARG A 492 -11.67 -4.44 -8.48
C ARG A 492 -12.96 -4.26 -7.68
N THR A 493 -12.87 -3.79 -6.44
CA THR A 493 -14.01 -3.50 -5.56
C THR A 493 -14.87 -2.38 -6.15
N ALA A 494 -14.30 -1.19 -6.38
CA ALA A 494 -15.05 -0.07 -6.99
C ALA A 494 -15.66 -0.42 -8.36
N ALA A 495 -14.95 -1.19 -9.20
CA ALA A 495 -15.49 -1.69 -10.47
C ALA A 495 -16.65 -2.68 -10.25
N PHE A 496 -16.50 -3.64 -9.34
CA PHE A 496 -17.48 -4.69 -9.11
C PHE A 496 -18.77 -4.16 -8.49
N PHE A 497 -18.72 -3.39 -7.40
CA PHE A 497 -19.96 -2.91 -6.76
C PHE A 497 -20.72 -1.91 -7.64
N SER A 498 -20.04 -1.22 -8.57
CA SER A 498 -20.65 -0.37 -9.60
C SER A 498 -21.22 -1.14 -10.81
N LYS A 499 -21.04 -2.46 -10.87
CA LYS A 499 -21.42 -3.32 -12.01
C LYS A 499 -22.91 -3.69 -11.95
N ALA A 500 -23.58 -3.68 -13.11
CA ALA A 500 -25.02 -3.98 -13.20
C ALA A 500 -25.43 -5.39 -12.74
N SER A 501 -24.48 -6.31 -12.63
CA SER A 501 -24.68 -7.71 -12.25
C SER A 501 -24.20 -8.05 -10.83
N ALA A 502 -23.66 -7.08 -10.07
CA ALA A 502 -23.00 -7.32 -8.78
C ALA A 502 -23.84 -8.12 -7.78
N GLY A 503 -25.09 -7.68 -7.54
CA GLY A 503 -26.01 -8.38 -6.62
C GLY A 503 -26.45 -9.76 -7.13
N THR A 504 -26.41 -10.01 -8.44
CA THR A 504 -26.72 -11.31 -9.04
C THR A 504 -25.53 -12.27 -8.93
N GLU A 505 -24.31 -11.77 -9.18
CA GLU A 505 -23.06 -12.52 -9.01
C GLU A 505 -22.84 -12.92 -7.55
N LEU A 506 -23.07 -12.01 -6.59
CA LEU A 506 -23.04 -12.32 -5.16
C LEU A 506 -24.09 -13.38 -4.77
N ARG A 507 -25.34 -13.24 -5.23
CA ARG A 507 -26.39 -14.26 -4.98
C ARG A 507 -26.04 -15.62 -5.58
N ALA A 508 -25.38 -15.67 -6.74
CA ALA A 508 -24.95 -16.93 -7.37
C ALA A 508 -23.89 -17.69 -6.55
N LEU A 509 -23.06 -16.98 -5.78
CA LEU A 509 -22.12 -17.58 -4.80
C LEU A 509 -22.76 -17.93 -3.45
N GLY A 510 -24.06 -17.67 -3.26
CA GLY A 510 -24.72 -17.84 -1.97
C GLY A 510 -24.61 -16.63 -1.03
N MET A 511 -23.92 -15.55 -1.43
CA MET A 511 -23.77 -14.30 -0.65
C MET A 511 -25.04 -13.44 -0.62
N GLY A 512 -26.21 -14.07 -0.75
CA GLY A 512 -27.51 -13.41 -0.78
C GLY A 512 -27.81 -12.60 0.48
N ARG A 513 -27.35 -13.04 1.67
CA ARG A 513 -27.56 -12.34 2.95
C ARG A 513 -27.15 -10.87 2.90
N TYR A 514 -26.01 -10.59 2.29
CA TYR A 514 -25.45 -9.25 2.13
C TYR A 514 -26.19 -8.42 1.08
N VAL A 515 -26.64 -9.06 -0.01
CA VAL A 515 -27.47 -8.40 -1.03
C VAL A 515 -28.86 -8.05 -0.46
N ASP A 516 -29.44 -8.91 0.37
CA ASP A 516 -30.72 -8.64 1.05
C ASP A 516 -30.60 -7.53 2.11
N ALA A 517 -29.51 -7.53 2.90
CA ALA A 517 -29.21 -6.45 3.85
C ALA A 517 -28.99 -5.10 3.14
N ALA A 518 -28.22 -5.08 2.06
CA ALA A 518 -28.02 -3.87 1.25
C ALA A 518 -29.35 -3.33 0.69
N ASN A 519 -30.22 -4.20 0.18
CA ASN A 519 -31.54 -3.79 -0.30
C ASN A 519 -32.49 -3.31 0.82
N LYS A 520 -32.44 -3.88 2.04
CA LYS A 520 -33.14 -3.35 3.24
C LYS A 520 -32.74 -1.89 3.50
N ASP A 521 -31.45 -1.60 3.36
CA ASP A 521 -30.85 -0.28 3.58
C ASP A 521 -30.93 0.67 2.37
N GLY A 522 -31.54 0.24 1.25
CA GLY A 522 -31.68 1.04 0.03
C GLY A 522 -30.42 1.09 -0.86
N VAL A 523 -29.37 0.35 -0.51
CA VAL A 523 -28.13 0.20 -1.28
C VAL A 523 -28.35 -0.79 -2.41
N LYS A 524 -28.35 -0.31 -3.65
CA LYS A 524 -28.61 -1.13 -4.83
C LYS A 524 -27.33 -1.64 -5.47
N LEU A 525 -27.29 -2.94 -5.75
CA LEU A 525 -26.19 -3.64 -6.42
C LEU A 525 -26.58 -4.04 -7.86
N ASP A 526 -27.22 -3.10 -8.56
CA ASP A 526 -27.79 -3.23 -9.91
C ASP A 526 -27.14 -2.25 -10.92
N GLY A 527 -26.02 -1.62 -10.55
CA GLY A 527 -25.32 -0.62 -11.37
C GLY A 527 -26.00 0.74 -11.46
N SER A 528 -27.10 0.99 -10.73
CA SER A 528 -27.69 2.33 -10.57
C SER A 528 -26.94 3.23 -9.58
N VAL A 529 -25.90 2.70 -8.92
CA VAL A 529 -25.03 3.42 -7.98
C VAL A 529 -23.56 3.17 -8.37
N ALA A 530 -22.74 4.22 -8.30
CA ALA A 530 -21.29 4.18 -8.52
C ALA A 530 -20.55 4.22 -7.17
N PHE A 531 -19.88 3.12 -6.83
CA PHE A 531 -19.23 2.88 -5.54
C PHE A 531 -17.72 3.14 -5.57
N SER A 532 -17.22 3.81 -4.55
CA SER A 532 -15.81 3.86 -4.16
C SER A 532 -15.52 2.95 -2.97
N ASP A 533 -14.27 2.58 -2.73
CA ASP A 533 -13.91 1.79 -1.55
C ASP A 533 -14.18 2.52 -0.24
N ARG A 534 -14.20 3.86 -0.20
CA ARG A 534 -14.62 4.58 1.01
C ARG A 534 -16.10 4.31 1.33
N ALA A 535 -16.94 4.17 0.30
CA ALA A 535 -18.34 3.82 0.49
C ALA A 535 -18.49 2.34 0.90
N GLN A 536 -17.74 1.45 0.25
CA GLN A 536 -17.73 0.01 0.60
C GLN A 536 -17.28 -0.19 2.04
N GLY A 537 -16.12 0.35 2.41
CA GLY A 537 -15.58 0.29 3.77
C GLY A 537 -16.50 0.86 4.84
N PHE A 538 -17.30 1.88 4.50
CA PHE A 538 -18.31 2.44 5.40
C PHE A 538 -19.56 1.53 5.56
N LEU A 539 -19.82 0.62 4.61
CA LEU A 539 -20.88 -0.40 4.65
C LEU A 539 -20.41 -1.75 5.24
N GLU A 540 -19.10 -1.93 5.39
CA GLU A 540 -18.42 -3.12 5.94
C GLU A 540 -18.04 -2.95 7.43
N ARG A 541 -18.60 -1.93 8.09
CA ARG A 541 -18.30 -1.61 9.51
C ARG A 541 -19.18 -2.43 10.47
N PRO A 542 -18.65 -2.88 11.62
CA PRO A 542 -19.44 -3.55 12.66
C PRO A 542 -20.38 -2.58 13.40
N PHE A 543 -20.13 -1.27 13.29
CA PHE A 543 -20.98 -0.18 13.76
C PHE A 543 -21.35 0.71 12.56
N PHE A 544 -22.63 0.96 12.30
CA PHE A 544 -23.08 1.86 11.23
C PHE A 544 -23.97 2.99 11.77
N PRO A 545 -23.54 4.27 11.64
CA PRO A 545 -22.34 4.75 10.94
C PRO A 545 -21.05 4.56 11.74
N ASP A 546 -19.92 4.58 11.02
CA ASP A 546 -18.60 4.52 11.63
C ASP A 546 -18.37 5.64 12.66
N GLY A 547 -17.78 5.29 13.81
CA GLY A 547 -17.58 6.21 14.94
C GLY A 547 -18.80 6.42 15.83
N ILE A 548 -19.89 5.66 15.67
CA ILE A 548 -21.01 5.64 16.60
C ILE A 548 -21.29 4.21 17.08
N ASP A 549 -20.80 3.91 18.28
CA ASP A 549 -20.97 2.63 18.99
C ASP A 549 -22.46 2.33 19.27
N ASP A 550 -22.78 1.10 19.68
CA ASP A 550 -24.14 0.60 19.97
C ASP A 550 -25.14 0.70 18.79
N THR A 551 -24.65 0.73 17.55
CA THR A 551 -25.45 0.78 16.31
C THR A 551 -25.59 -0.59 15.62
N GLU A 552 -26.64 -0.78 14.81
CA GLU A 552 -26.72 -1.93 13.87
C GLU A 552 -25.50 -1.91 12.93
N ASN A 553 -24.89 -3.08 12.66
CA ASN A 553 -23.76 -3.19 11.73
C ASN A 553 -24.12 -2.78 10.29
N GLY A 554 -23.10 -2.44 9.49
CA GLY A 554 -23.25 -2.16 8.07
C GLY A 554 -23.69 -3.41 7.29
N PRO A 555 -24.40 -3.25 6.15
CA PRO A 555 -25.07 -4.36 5.45
C PRO A 555 -24.13 -5.43 4.87
N PHE A 556 -22.81 -5.19 4.86
CA PHE A 556 -21.81 -6.16 4.41
C PHE A 556 -20.98 -6.76 5.57
N SER A 557 -21.04 -6.17 6.76
CA SER A 557 -20.36 -6.67 7.96
C SER A 557 -21.16 -7.73 8.73
N VAL A 558 -20.52 -8.39 9.70
CA VAL A 558 -21.20 -9.15 10.77
C VAL A 558 -21.59 -8.24 11.95
N PRO A 559 -22.50 -8.67 12.85
CA PRO A 559 -22.75 -7.98 14.11
C PRO A 559 -21.48 -7.86 14.96
N PHE A 560 -21.32 -6.77 15.73
CA PHE A 560 -20.12 -6.55 16.55
C PHE A 560 -19.80 -7.69 17.53
N GLU A 561 -20.83 -8.39 18.05
CA GLU A 561 -20.64 -9.55 18.93
C GLU A 561 -19.93 -10.75 18.26
N ASP A 562 -19.97 -10.85 16.93
CA ASP A 562 -19.28 -11.86 16.13
C ASP A 562 -18.04 -11.30 15.40
N PHE A 563 -17.87 -9.97 15.36
CA PHE A 563 -16.85 -9.28 14.58
C PHE A 563 -15.43 -9.50 15.11
N SER A 564 -14.48 -9.72 14.19
CA SER A 564 -13.06 -9.44 14.40
C SER A 564 -12.35 -9.13 13.07
N PRO A 565 -11.07 -8.68 13.09
CA PRO A 565 -10.27 -8.59 11.86
C PRO A 565 -9.92 -9.96 11.23
N PHE A 566 -10.41 -11.07 11.81
CA PHE A 566 -10.42 -12.43 11.24
C PHE A 566 -11.84 -12.95 10.95
N ASN A 567 -12.86 -12.08 11.09
CA ASN A 567 -14.28 -12.32 10.82
C ASN A 567 -15.02 -10.98 10.60
N ASP A 568 -14.81 -10.35 9.44
CA ASP A 568 -15.30 -8.99 9.15
C ASP A 568 -16.69 -8.95 8.49
N GLY A 569 -16.97 -9.91 7.61
CA GLY A 569 -18.21 -9.99 6.84
C GLY A 569 -17.95 -10.47 5.42
N LEU A 570 -18.43 -9.69 4.44
CA LEU A 570 -18.39 -10.04 3.02
C LEU A 570 -16.96 -10.23 2.49
N GLN A 571 -15.98 -9.48 3.00
CA GLN A 571 -14.58 -9.62 2.59
C GLN A 571 -14.03 -11.02 2.91
N LEU A 572 -14.17 -11.51 4.14
CA LEU A 572 -13.81 -12.88 4.49
C LEU A 572 -14.72 -13.93 3.82
N ASP A 573 -16.04 -13.75 3.81
CA ASP A 573 -17.00 -14.76 3.34
C ASP A 573 -16.70 -15.21 1.90
N LEU A 574 -16.31 -14.26 1.04
CA LEU A 574 -15.87 -14.52 -0.34
C LEU A 574 -14.62 -15.41 -0.42
N LEU A 575 -13.77 -15.41 0.62
CA LEU A 575 -12.47 -16.10 0.66
C LEU A 575 -12.51 -17.45 1.39
N LEU A 576 -13.52 -17.70 2.23
CA LEU A 576 -13.67 -18.94 3.00
C LEU A 576 -13.62 -20.22 2.14
N GLY A 577 -14.09 -20.15 0.89
CA GLY A 577 -13.99 -21.26 -0.07
C GLY A 577 -12.55 -21.62 -0.42
N ALA A 578 -11.72 -20.62 -0.74
CA ALA A 578 -10.31 -20.81 -1.08
C ALA A 578 -9.46 -21.16 0.15
N ILE A 579 -9.68 -20.47 1.28
CA ILE A 579 -8.99 -20.75 2.56
C ILE A 579 -9.33 -22.17 3.04
N GLY A 580 -10.61 -22.55 3.05
CA GLY A 580 -11.07 -23.89 3.43
C GLY A 580 -10.55 -24.99 2.51
N LYS A 581 -10.36 -24.72 1.22
CA LYS A 581 -9.68 -25.62 0.27
C LYS A 581 -8.19 -25.76 0.61
N PHE A 582 -7.48 -24.66 0.87
CA PHE A 582 -6.08 -24.68 1.27
C PHE A 582 -5.86 -25.49 2.57
N VAL A 583 -6.59 -25.19 3.64
CA VAL A 583 -6.46 -25.90 4.93
C VAL A 583 -6.67 -27.41 4.79
N LYS A 584 -7.56 -27.85 3.87
CA LYS A 584 -7.84 -29.27 3.60
C LYS A 584 -6.86 -29.95 2.64
N THR A 585 -6.12 -29.20 1.81
CA THR A 585 -5.37 -29.78 0.66
C THR A 585 -3.94 -29.28 0.48
N GLY A 586 -3.50 -28.26 1.22
CA GLY A 586 -2.20 -27.60 1.04
C GLY A 586 -2.00 -26.90 -0.31
N ALA A 587 -3.02 -26.87 -1.18
CA ALA A 587 -2.90 -26.35 -2.53
C ALA A 587 -3.10 -24.82 -2.56
N PHE A 588 -2.04 -24.08 -2.90
CA PHE A 588 -2.12 -22.67 -3.25
C PHE A 588 -2.81 -22.48 -4.62
N SER A 589 -3.71 -21.50 -4.74
CA SER A 589 -4.59 -21.32 -5.91
C SER A 589 -4.57 -19.86 -6.39
N SER A 590 -3.56 -19.50 -7.18
CA SER A 590 -3.22 -18.10 -7.52
C SER A 590 -4.15 -17.35 -8.49
N ASN A 591 -5.28 -17.94 -8.90
CA ASN A 591 -6.04 -17.48 -10.07
C ASN A 591 -7.55 -17.27 -9.82
N ASP A 592 -8.07 -17.66 -8.66
CA ASP A 592 -9.47 -17.44 -8.28
C ASP A 592 -9.62 -17.54 -6.76
N CYS A 593 -9.80 -16.39 -6.11
CA CYS A 593 -10.09 -16.27 -4.68
C CYS A 593 -11.53 -16.62 -4.32
N THR A 594 -12.48 -16.22 -5.16
CA THR A 594 -13.86 -15.92 -4.74
C THR A 594 -14.94 -16.67 -5.51
N GLY A 595 -14.64 -17.15 -6.71
CA GLY A 595 -15.65 -17.60 -7.68
C GLY A 595 -16.29 -16.46 -8.48
N ILE A 596 -15.93 -15.20 -8.22
CA ILE A 596 -16.23 -14.06 -9.10
C ILE A 596 -14.92 -13.68 -9.83
N PRO A 597 -14.80 -13.92 -11.15
CA PRO A 597 -13.57 -13.65 -11.90
C PRO A 597 -13.09 -12.19 -11.83
N SER A 598 -14.00 -11.22 -11.68
CA SER A 598 -13.65 -9.80 -11.50
C SER A 598 -13.08 -9.46 -10.13
N LEU A 599 -13.13 -10.39 -9.17
CA LEU A 599 -12.62 -10.28 -7.80
C LEU A 599 -11.54 -11.36 -7.55
N ALA A 600 -10.63 -11.55 -8.52
CA ALA A 600 -9.66 -12.65 -8.53
C ALA A 600 -8.66 -12.63 -7.35
N ASN A 601 -8.44 -11.48 -6.69
CA ASN A 601 -7.68 -11.34 -5.44
C ASN A 601 -8.55 -10.90 -4.23
N GLY A 602 -9.88 -11.06 -4.30
CA GLY A 602 -10.83 -10.60 -3.27
C GLY A 602 -11.29 -9.15 -3.45
N ILE A 603 -11.87 -8.59 -2.39
CA ILE A 603 -12.25 -7.16 -2.28
C ILE A 603 -11.35 -6.43 -1.27
N GLN A 604 -11.46 -5.10 -1.22
CA GLN A 604 -10.90 -4.31 -0.13
C GLN A 604 -11.94 -3.33 0.44
N ILE A 605 -11.79 -2.96 1.70
CA ILE A 605 -12.82 -2.27 2.48
C ILE A 605 -12.28 -0.99 3.15
N PHE A 606 -11.27 -0.35 2.55
CA PHE A 606 -10.74 0.95 3.01
C PHE A 606 -10.34 1.88 1.85
N PRO A 607 -10.41 3.22 2.05
CA PRO A 607 -10.45 4.22 0.96
C PRO A 607 -9.26 4.19 0.00
N GLY A 608 -9.45 4.69 -1.23
CA GLY A 608 -8.39 4.75 -2.24
C GLY A 608 -8.75 4.32 -3.66
N SER A 609 -10.03 4.14 -4.00
CA SER A 609 -10.47 3.80 -5.37
C SER A 609 -11.70 4.59 -5.79
N VAL A 610 -11.85 4.77 -7.10
CA VAL A 610 -13.07 5.28 -7.72
C VAL A 610 -13.36 4.55 -9.05
N PRO A 611 -14.65 4.37 -9.39
CA PRO A 611 -15.05 3.70 -10.62
C PRO A 611 -14.97 4.66 -11.81
N LEU A 612 -14.49 4.14 -12.94
CA LEU A 612 -14.26 4.89 -14.18
C LEU A 612 -15.47 4.75 -15.10
N TYR A 613 -15.99 5.89 -15.58
CA TYR A 613 -17.14 5.97 -16.49
C TYR A 613 -16.77 6.68 -17.80
N LYS A 614 -17.33 6.22 -18.91
CA LYS A 614 -17.19 6.83 -20.24
C LYS A 614 -18.56 6.86 -20.91
N ASN A 615 -19.02 8.04 -21.34
CA ASN A 615 -20.36 8.26 -21.90
C ASN A 615 -21.50 7.71 -21.01
N GLY A 616 -21.37 7.87 -19.69
CA GLY A 616 -22.36 7.39 -18.70
C GLY A 616 -22.35 5.88 -18.45
N ARG A 617 -21.41 5.12 -19.02
CA ARG A 617 -21.26 3.67 -18.81
C ARG A 617 -20.00 3.38 -18.01
N LEU A 618 -20.06 2.46 -17.05
CA LEU A 618 -18.88 1.94 -16.36
C LEU A 618 -17.91 1.32 -17.39
N VAL A 619 -16.62 1.61 -17.26
CA VAL A 619 -15.53 1.09 -18.12
C VAL A 619 -14.34 0.49 -17.36
N GLY A 620 -14.32 0.62 -16.03
CA GLY A 620 -13.26 0.10 -15.18
C GLY A 620 -13.23 0.77 -13.82
N ALA A 621 -12.07 0.75 -13.17
CA ALA A 621 -11.77 1.53 -11.97
C ALA A 621 -10.28 1.87 -11.87
N VAL A 622 -9.96 2.89 -11.06
CA VAL A 622 -8.60 3.21 -10.61
C VAL A 622 -8.52 2.99 -9.10
N GLY A 623 -7.42 2.38 -8.62
CA GLY A 623 -7.20 2.10 -7.21
C GLY A 623 -5.76 2.41 -6.80
N VAL A 624 -5.58 2.92 -5.58
CA VAL A 624 -4.33 3.48 -5.06
C VAL A 624 -4.09 2.98 -3.64
N SER A 625 -2.86 2.59 -3.32
CA SER A 625 -2.48 2.22 -1.94
C SER A 625 -0.99 2.38 -1.66
N GLY A 626 -0.65 3.04 -0.56
CA GLY A 626 0.70 3.00 0.03
C GLY A 626 1.01 4.05 1.09
N ASP A 627 0.21 5.12 1.17
CA ASP A 627 0.38 6.20 2.16
C ASP A 627 -0.90 6.32 3.02
N GLY A 628 -1.29 7.52 3.46
CA GLY A 628 -2.58 7.75 4.12
C GLY A 628 -3.78 7.55 3.19
N VAL A 629 -4.89 7.01 3.72
CA VAL A 629 -6.10 6.71 2.93
C VAL A 629 -6.81 7.94 2.34
N ASP A 630 -6.60 9.13 2.91
CA ASP A 630 -7.08 10.39 2.30
C ASP A 630 -6.20 10.81 1.12
N GLN A 631 -4.89 10.49 1.14
CA GLN A 631 -4.00 10.65 -0.01
C GLN A 631 -4.35 9.65 -1.12
N ASP A 632 -4.59 8.38 -0.80
CA ASP A 632 -5.04 7.38 -1.78
C ASP A 632 -6.34 7.83 -2.50
N ASP A 633 -7.31 8.39 -1.76
CA ASP A 633 -8.55 8.97 -2.29
C ASP A 633 -8.29 10.17 -3.22
N LEU A 634 -7.40 11.08 -2.83
CA LEU A 634 -7.03 12.24 -3.66
C LEU A 634 -6.36 11.78 -4.96
N ILE A 635 -5.41 10.85 -4.86
CA ILE A 635 -4.61 10.37 -5.99
C ILE A 635 -5.50 9.55 -6.95
N SER A 636 -6.39 8.70 -6.44
CA SER A 636 -7.36 7.96 -7.27
C SER A 636 -8.40 8.88 -7.92
N SER A 637 -8.96 9.86 -7.19
CA SER A 637 -9.87 10.85 -7.74
C SER A 637 -9.21 11.69 -8.85
N MET A 638 -7.98 12.11 -8.69
CA MET A 638 -7.25 12.87 -9.72
C MET A 638 -6.82 11.98 -10.90
N GLY A 639 -6.55 10.69 -10.67
CA GLY A 639 -6.38 9.70 -11.73
C GLY A 639 -7.65 9.51 -12.58
N SER A 640 -8.83 9.65 -11.99
CA SER A 640 -10.11 9.50 -12.71
C SER A 640 -10.52 10.68 -13.59
N ALA A 641 -9.70 11.73 -13.71
CA ALA A 641 -10.09 12.97 -14.37
C ALA A 641 -10.30 12.81 -15.89
N GLY A 642 -11.53 13.06 -16.36
CA GLY A 642 -12.04 12.74 -17.70
C GLY A 642 -12.79 11.41 -17.80
N PHE A 643 -12.88 10.65 -16.70
CA PHE A 643 -13.57 9.36 -16.56
C PHE A 643 -14.44 9.30 -15.30
N GLU A 644 -14.88 10.45 -14.78
CA GLU A 644 -15.53 10.54 -13.49
C GLU A 644 -16.95 9.94 -13.50
N ALA A 645 -17.32 9.23 -12.43
CA ALA A 645 -18.69 8.76 -12.24
C ALA A 645 -19.72 9.93 -12.27
N PRO A 646 -20.87 9.79 -12.95
CA PRO A 646 -21.91 10.82 -12.98
C PRO A 646 -22.37 11.24 -11.58
N LEU A 647 -22.52 12.56 -11.38
CA LEU A 647 -22.73 13.18 -10.06
C LEU A 647 -24.05 12.81 -9.36
N ASP A 648 -24.99 12.21 -10.09
CA ASP A 648 -26.32 11.78 -9.67
C ASP A 648 -26.38 10.31 -9.22
N ILE A 649 -25.42 9.47 -9.64
CA ILE A 649 -25.36 8.04 -9.26
C ILE A 649 -24.28 7.68 -8.24
N ARG A 650 -23.38 8.60 -7.86
CA ARG A 650 -22.35 8.33 -6.84
C ARG A 650 -22.98 7.93 -5.50
N THR A 651 -22.27 7.13 -4.70
CA THR A 651 -22.70 6.76 -3.34
C THR A 651 -22.99 7.97 -2.45
N ASP A 652 -22.38 9.15 -2.68
CA ASP A 652 -22.76 10.37 -1.97
C ASP A 652 -24.15 10.94 -2.35
N ARG A 653 -24.95 10.21 -3.14
CA ARG A 653 -26.40 10.42 -3.32
C ARG A 653 -27.26 9.39 -2.58
N VAL A 654 -26.66 8.34 -2.03
CA VAL A 654 -27.32 7.28 -1.27
C VAL A 654 -27.32 7.63 0.22
N PHE A 655 -28.43 7.32 0.88
CA PHE A 655 -28.59 7.44 2.34
C PHE A 655 -28.97 6.08 2.92
N VAL A 656 -28.23 5.62 3.91
CA VAL A 656 -28.49 4.39 4.67
C VAL A 656 -28.88 4.79 6.08
N ARG A 657 -30.05 4.36 6.55
CA ARG A 657 -30.56 4.63 7.92
C ARG A 657 -30.52 6.13 8.31
N GLY A 658 -30.64 7.02 7.33
CA GLY A 658 -30.55 8.48 7.49
C GLY A 658 -29.15 9.10 7.32
N VAL A 659 -28.10 8.29 7.24
CA VAL A 659 -26.71 8.73 7.04
C VAL A 659 -26.36 8.73 5.55
N ARG A 660 -25.80 9.84 5.06
CA ARG A 660 -25.27 9.97 3.69
C ARG A 660 -23.99 9.14 3.55
N LEU A 661 -23.91 8.25 2.56
CA LEU A 661 -22.67 7.51 2.31
C LEU A 661 -21.56 8.47 1.79
N PRO A 662 -20.28 8.19 2.08
CA PRO A 662 -19.17 8.92 1.49
C PRO A 662 -18.96 8.54 0.01
N PHE A 663 -18.12 9.31 -0.70
CA PHE A 663 -17.54 8.91 -1.99
C PHE A 663 -16.02 9.04 -1.94
N VAL A 664 -15.48 10.25 -1.77
CA VAL A 664 -14.04 10.48 -1.48
C VAL A 664 -13.86 11.56 -0.42
N LYS A 665 -12.70 11.56 0.26
CA LYS A 665 -12.28 12.57 1.25
C LYS A 665 -10.79 12.85 1.09
N PHE A 666 -10.43 14.12 0.96
CA PHE A 666 -9.06 14.58 0.70
C PHE A 666 -8.40 15.20 1.94
N PRO A 667 -7.06 15.26 2.03
CA PRO A 667 -6.35 15.92 3.13
C PRO A 667 -6.62 17.44 3.13
N ARG A 668 -6.71 18.05 4.33
CA ARG A 668 -6.98 19.51 4.48
C ARG A 668 -5.91 20.41 3.86
N HIS A 669 -4.67 19.93 3.84
CA HIS A 669 -3.53 20.58 3.20
C HIS A 669 -2.85 19.49 2.38
N PRO A 670 -3.23 19.27 1.11
CA PRO A 670 -2.76 18.14 0.33
C PRO A 670 -1.37 18.35 -0.27
N ASP A 671 -0.98 19.58 -0.57
CA ASP A 671 0.26 19.89 -1.28
C ASP A 671 1.50 19.94 -0.36
N ARG A 672 2.67 19.94 -0.98
CA ARG A 672 4.02 19.99 -0.37
C ARG A 672 4.78 21.28 -0.73
#